data_AF-A0AAQ3T717-F1
#
_entry.id   AF-A0AAQ3T717-F1
#
_cell.length_a   1.000
_cell.length_b   1.000
_cell.length_c   1.000
_cell.angle_alpha   90.00
_cell.angle_beta   90.00
_cell.angle_gamma   90.00
#
_symmetry.space_group_name_H-M   'P 1'
#
loop_
_entity.id
_entity.type
_entity.pdbx_description
1 polymer ?
#
loop_
_entity_poly.entity_id
_entity_poly.type
_entity_poly.pdbx_seq_one_letter_code
_entity_poly.pdbx_strand_id
1 'polypeptide(L)'
;MATELLSPLLARRRQGLHVVAAAPLLLLAVLLVAVVFSRSRVAVSSPENVDLTLVAGAREKGAVCLDGSPAGYHLRRGFGSGAHSWLVYLQGGGWCNTTQSCSERKTTDFGSSKFMKAVEFTGILSNHRLENPDFYDWNIVVIRYCDGGSFAGDAEGEDLDGTKLYFRGLRIWGAVVDELMAKGMDNAKQALLTGCSAGSLAALLHCDSFREWFPHEVSVKCLSDAGFFIDEKDLSGQRTMRSLFNGVVHLQNVREVLPTNCLQTKDPTECFFPAELIKSISSPTFILNSAYDSWQIQNIIAPNGSYPGQEWSSCKVNIRNCSSTQIDALHGFRKKLISELKVAEDNKDWGLFIDSCFTHCQTPFNISWYSQISPRLGNKSIAEAVGDWYFGRRHDVKQIDCEPAMATTKLRSPLVPPRPTGGAVAAAAAPFLVLLALSLLALAVFSRPPVAVTASSPPELVELTLLTGAPEKGAVCLDGSPPAYHLQRGFGSGSRSWIVYLQGGAWCNTTKSCSERKMTALGSSKLMEPVQFDGILSNRHQLNPDFYDWNKVVIRYCDGASFSGDAEGEDQDGSKLFYRGLRIWDVVVEELMGIGLAEAKQLHYCTVTIFVLDFLGRKDLSGERFMRSLCNGVVHLQNVREILPKDCLSKKDPTECFFAVELIKSIRTPTFILNSDYDSWQIGNVLAPNGSYPGESWSSCKLDIRNCSSKQIDILHGFRKKLVHDLKVAEGNRDWGMFVDSCFTHCQTPFNISWHSPTSPRLGDKTIAEAVGDWYFGRSQGVKQIDCKYPLCLDGSPPGYHFQRGFGSGSHSWIVYLQGGAWCSSNITETDTCSQRKMTPYGSSKLMEPITFDGIFSKQKVDNPDFYNWNKFYVRYCDGASFSGDAEGEAQDGTKLFFRGLRIWAAVVDELMGKGMDNAKQPVAVIRAMANSLLSNTFQALLAGCSAGGLATLLHCDNFGARFPREVPVKCLPDGGFFLDIKDLAGDRFMRSVFNGVVQLQNVSEVLPKDCLAKKDPAECFFPAELVKSISTPTFILNSEYDSWQIAHVLAPDGSYPGDTWSDCRDNIRNCSSKQLDVLNGFRKEFVRELKVARGKRGWGLFIDSCFTHCQTGSSVAWHSPTSPRLGNQVRFESLNCTSSLPSSSTLWTDDGSIPVEQTIAEAVGDWYFGRRKVVKQIDCEYPCNPTCSSEL
;
A
#
# COMPACT_ATOMS: atom_id res chain seq x y z
N MET A 1 57.31 41.21 32.36
CA MET A 1 57.80 41.43 33.74
C MET A 1 57.20 40.33 34.59
N ALA A 2 57.95 39.24 34.77
CA ALA A 2 58.69 38.89 36.01
C ALA A 2 57.83 37.91 36.84
N THR A 3 58.17 36.60 36.96
CA THR A 3 59.11 36.00 37.96
C THR A 3 58.76 36.46 39.39
N GLU A 4 58.64 35.67 40.44
CA GLU A 4 59.09 34.31 40.77
C GLU A 4 58.65 33.99 42.22
N LEU A 5 58.48 32.69 42.51
CA LEU A 5 58.95 31.97 43.70
C LEU A 5 58.35 32.07 45.14
N LEU A 6 58.31 30.84 45.71
CA LEU A 6 58.59 30.38 47.09
C LEU A 6 57.43 30.15 48.09
N SER A 7 57.15 28.85 48.29
CA SER A 7 56.67 28.16 49.52
C SER A 7 57.75 28.24 50.65
N PRO A 8 57.59 27.73 51.93
CA PRO A 8 56.76 26.57 52.35
C PRO A 8 56.26 26.49 53.83
N LEU A 9 55.61 25.34 54.15
CA LEU A 9 55.52 24.58 55.43
C LEU A 9 54.25 24.57 56.32
N LEU A 10 53.64 23.36 56.35
CA LEU A 10 53.19 22.51 57.48
C LEU A 10 51.75 22.57 58.09
N ALA A 11 50.97 21.56 57.68
CA ALA A 11 50.31 20.48 58.48
C ALA A 11 49.16 20.76 59.48
N ARG A 12 47.92 20.28 59.17
CA ARG A 12 47.29 19.02 59.67
C ARG A 12 45.75 18.98 59.41
N ARG A 13 45.26 17.81 58.92
CA ARG A 13 43.91 17.15 59.09
C ARG A 13 42.64 18.00 58.81
N ARG A 14 41.63 17.58 58.03
CA ARG A 14 40.97 16.27 57.81
C ARG A 14 40.08 16.38 56.55
N GLN A 15 39.97 15.27 55.80
CA GLN A 15 38.83 14.79 54.97
C GLN A 15 38.06 15.76 54.04
N GLY A 16 38.10 15.46 52.74
CA GLY A 16 37.01 15.77 51.80
C GLY A 16 37.45 16.24 50.41
N LEU A 17 37.22 15.39 49.40
CA LEU A 17 37.02 15.71 47.97
C LEU A 17 38.13 16.46 47.19
N HIS A 18 38.86 15.70 46.37
CA HIS A 18 39.43 16.19 45.11
C HIS A 18 39.33 15.07 44.08
N VAL A 19 38.76 15.36 42.89
CA VAL A 19 39.47 15.31 41.59
C VAL A 19 38.65 16.13 40.58
N VAL A 20 39.18 17.29 40.17
CA VAL A 20 38.81 17.98 38.92
C VAL A 20 40.10 18.11 38.14
N ALA A 21 40.27 17.30 37.09
CA ALA A 21 41.21 17.53 35.99
C ALA A 21 41.03 16.44 34.91
N ALA A 22 39.92 16.48 34.15
CA ALA A 22 39.75 15.65 32.94
C ALA A 22 38.90 16.32 31.85
N ALA A 23 38.66 17.64 31.92
CA ALA A 23 37.77 18.34 30.99
C ALA A 23 38.39 18.70 29.61
N PRO A 24 39.70 19.06 29.47
CA PRO A 24 40.20 19.54 28.17
C PRO A 24 40.55 18.42 27.19
N LEU A 25 40.95 17.24 27.69
CA LEU A 25 41.28 16.06 26.87
C LEU A 25 40.02 15.33 26.37
N LEU A 26 38.91 15.42 27.11
CA LEU A 26 37.62 14.91 26.65
C LEU A 26 37.06 15.73 25.48
N LEU A 27 37.26 17.06 25.46
CA LEU A 27 36.74 17.91 24.39
C LEU A 27 37.40 17.64 23.03
N LEU A 28 38.71 17.37 23.00
CA LEU A 28 39.43 17.08 21.76
C LEU A 28 39.09 15.67 21.21
N ALA A 29 38.90 14.69 22.10
CA ALA A 29 38.44 13.36 21.74
C ALA A 29 36.97 13.37 21.26
N VAL A 30 36.11 14.19 21.86
CA VAL A 30 34.71 14.38 21.43
C VAL A 30 34.63 15.08 20.07
N LEU A 31 35.52 16.03 19.76
CA LEU A 31 35.59 16.69 18.46
C LEU A 31 36.09 15.76 17.34
N LEU A 32 37.06 14.89 17.61
CA LEU A 32 37.54 13.88 16.64
C LEU A 32 36.52 12.75 16.41
N VAL A 33 35.78 12.35 17.45
CA VAL A 33 34.64 11.43 17.34
C VAL A 33 33.48 12.09 16.58
N ALA A 34 33.24 13.40 16.76
CA ALA A 34 32.20 14.14 16.02
C ALA A 34 32.50 14.23 14.51
N VAL A 35 33.76 14.33 14.08
CA VAL A 35 34.14 14.36 12.66
C VAL A 35 34.05 12.97 12.02
N VAL A 36 34.37 11.90 12.76
CA VAL A 36 34.28 10.50 12.26
C VAL A 36 32.84 9.95 12.29
N PHE A 37 31.98 10.39 13.22
CA PHE A 37 30.56 10.02 13.25
C PHE A 37 29.66 10.92 12.37
N SER A 38 30.22 11.93 11.69
CA SER A 38 29.49 12.77 10.73
C SER A 38 29.39 12.18 9.31
N ARG A 39 29.82 10.94 9.08
CA ARG A 39 29.58 10.22 7.83
C ARG A 39 29.17 8.77 8.09
N SER A 40 27.90 8.58 8.44
CA SER A 40 27.07 7.40 8.11
C SER A 40 25.75 7.49 8.88
N ARG A 41 24.86 8.40 8.47
CA ARG A 41 23.43 8.24 8.71
C ARG A 41 22.82 7.82 7.38
N VAL A 42 22.60 6.52 7.21
CA VAL A 42 21.70 6.02 6.16
C VAL A 42 20.30 6.35 6.66
N ALA A 43 19.72 7.44 6.13
CA ALA A 43 18.31 7.69 6.24
C ALA A 43 17.59 6.56 5.48
N VAL A 44 16.72 5.82 6.17
CA VAL A 44 15.71 5.00 5.49
C VAL A 44 14.64 5.98 5.03
N SER A 45 14.81 6.58 3.85
CA SER A 45 13.72 7.24 3.14
C SER A 45 12.70 6.20 2.70
N SER A 46 11.42 6.52 2.77
CA SER A 46 10.40 5.78 2.03
C SER A 46 10.61 5.97 0.52
N PRO A 47 10.16 5.04 -0.34
CA PRO A 47 10.23 5.22 -1.79
C PRO A 47 9.60 6.53 -2.23
N GLU A 48 10.33 7.30 -3.03
CA GLU A 48 9.91 8.61 -3.51
C GLU A 48 8.98 8.45 -4.73
N ASN A 49 7.72 8.85 -4.60
CA ASN A 49 6.83 8.99 -5.74
C ASN A 49 7.19 10.26 -6.51
N VAL A 50 7.60 10.10 -7.77
CA VAL A 50 8.07 11.19 -8.63
C VAL A 50 6.92 11.67 -9.52
N ASP A 51 6.60 12.96 -9.44
CA ASP A 51 5.50 13.56 -10.19
C ASP A 51 5.76 13.57 -11.71
N LEU A 52 4.67 13.58 -12.48
CA LEU A 52 4.72 13.69 -13.94
C LEU A 52 4.99 15.14 -14.34
N THR A 53 6.00 15.34 -15.19
CA THR A 53 6.26 16.61 -15.88
C THR A 53 5.84 16.47 -17.33
N LEU A 54 4.89 17.31 -17.77
CA LEU A 54 4.53 17.40 -19.19
C LEU A 54 5.58 18.23 -19.94
N VAL A 55 5.92 17.79 -21.15
CA VAL A 55 6.90 18.48 -22.00
C VAL A 55 6.42 19.91 -22.30
N ALA A 56 7.30 20.88 -22.10
CA ALA A 56 7.00 22.28 -22.38
C ALA A 56 6.86 22.49 -23.90
N GLY A 57 5.70 23.02 -24.30
CA GLY A 57 5.36 23.26 -25.70
C GLY A 57 5.19 21.97 -26.51
N ALA A 58 4.75 20.87 -25.88
CA ALA A 58 4.69 19.55 -26.54
C ALA A 58 3.79 19.56 -27.79
N ARG A 59 2.67 20.31 -27.76
CA ARG A 59 1.71 20.38 -28.87
C ARG A 59 2.31 21.07 -30.08
N GLU A 60 3.03 22.17 -29.85
CA GLU A 60 3.72 22.97 -30.86
C GLU A 60 4.85 22.17 -31.51
N LYS A 61 5.54 21.33 -30.73
CA LYS A 61 6.57 20.39 -31.21
C LYS A 61 5.99 19.13 -31.86
N GLY A 62 4.68 18.89 -31.74
CA GLY A 62 4.03 17.65 -32.17
C GLY A 62 4.36 16.42 -31.30
N ALA A 63 4.93 16.62 -30.11
CA ALA A 63 5.27 15.58 -29.13
C ALA A 63 4.05 15.22 -28.26
N VAL A 64 3.05 14.57 -28.88
CA VAL A 64 1.77 14.23 -28.24
C VAL A 64 1.52 12.73 -28.23
N CYS A 65 0.84 12.23 -27.21
CA CYS A 65 0.38 10.84 -27.10
C CYS A 65 -0.66 10.49 -28.18
N LEU A 66 -1.04 9.20 -28.28
CA LEU A 66 -2.05 8.69 -29.23
C LEU A 66 -3.33 9.56 -29.29
N ASP A 67 -3.84 10.03 -28.15
CA ASP A 67 -5.04 10.87 -28.06
C ASP A 67 -4.81 12.38 -28.29
N GLY A 68 -3.57 12.78 -28.61
CA GLY A 68 -3.18 14.18 -28.79
C GLY A 68 -2.90 14.94 -27.48
N SER A 69 -2.86 14.30 -26.32
CA SER A 69 -2.40 14.91 -25.06
C SER A 69 -0.88 15.11 -25.05
N PRO A 70 -0.32 16.10 -24.33
CA PRO A 70 1.12 16.32 -24.26
C PRO A 70 1.87 15.10 -23.70
N ALA A 71 3.00 14.72 -24.28
CA ALA A 71 3.85 13.70 -23.66
C ALA A 71 4.49 14.20 -22.36
N GLY A 72 4.95 13.27 -21.53
CA GLY A 72 5.53 13.59 -20.23
C GLY A 72 6.59 12.61 -19.76
N TYR A 73 7.34 13.03 -18.76
CA TYR A 73 8.40 12.27 -18.12
C TYR A 73 8.44 12.57 -16.62
N HIS A 74 9.06 11.68 -15.86
CA HIS A 74 9.37 11.88 -14.44
C HIS A 74 10.85 12.19 -14.30
N LEU A 75 11.23 13.13 -13.45
CA LEU A 75 12.62 13.51 -13.23
C LEU A 75 12.92 13.61 -11.73
N ARG A 76 13.89 12.81 -11.28
CA ARG A 76 14.53 12.94 -9.97
C ARG A 76 15.95 13.46 -10.16
N ARG A 77 16.29 14.53 -9.46
CA ARG A 77 17.64 15.11 -9.53
C ARG A 77 18.66 14.25 -8.79
N GLY A 78 19.84 14.15 -9.39
CA GLY A 78 21.00 13.52 -8.77
C GLY A 78 21.60 14.38 -7.68
N PHE A 79 22.46 13.78 -6.86
CA PHE A 79 23.13 14.46 -5.75
C PHE A 79 24.57 13.97 -5.62
N GLY A 80 25.38 14.66 -4.82
CA GLY A 80 26.76 14.26 -4.56
C GLY A 80 27.58 14.10 -5.85
N SER A 81 28.26 12.95 -5.99
CA SER A 81 29.07 12.60 -7.16
C SER A 81 28.24 12.38 -8.44
N GLY A 82 27.01 11.89 -8.30
CA GLY A 82 26.09 11.61 -9.41
C GLY A 82 25.32 12.84 -9.94
N ALA A 83 25.49 14.03 -9.35
CA ALA A 83 24.75 15.23 -9.74
C ALA A 83 24.90 15.64 -11.23
N HIS A 84 26.01 15.26 -11.87
CA HIS A 84 26.26 15.45 -13.31
C HIS A 84 26.25 14.13 -14.11
N SER A 85 25.61 13.09 -13.57
CA SER A 85 25.43 11.80 -14.24
C SER A 85 23.95 11.59 -14.50
N TRP A 86 23.59 10.99 -15.64
CA TRP A 86 22.21 10.90 -16.10
C TRP A 86 21.84 9.47 -16.50
N LEU A 87 20.70 8.99 -16.02
CA LEU A 87 20.09 7.75 -16.45
C LEU A 87 18.71 8.08 -17.03
N VAL A 88 18.53 7.80 -18.32
CA VAL A 88 17.27 8.01 -19.04
C VAL A 88 16.63 6.64 -19.26
N TYR A 89 15.49 6.41 -18.61
CA TYR A 89 14.73 5.17 -18.67
C TYR A 89 13.48 5.33 -19.55
N LEU A 90 13.37 4.50 -20.59
CA LEU A 90 12.22 4.43 -21.48
C LEU A 90 11.23 3.38 -20.99
N GLN A 91 10.01 3.81 -20.67
CA GLN A 91 8.94 2.90 -20.21
C GLN A 91 8.55 1.90 -21.32
N GLY A 92 8.30 0.64 -20.94
CA GLY A 92 7.74 -0.38 -21.83
C GLY A 92 6.22 -0.45 -21.79
N GLY A 93 5.63 -1.36 -22.57
CA GLY A 93 4.18 -1.59 -22.54
C GLY A 93 3.59 -2.30 -23.76
N GLY A 94 4.40 -3.02 -24.55
CA GLY A 94 3.96 -3.61 -25.82
C GLY A 94 3.68 -2.57 -26.91
N TRP A 95 2.90 -2.95 -27.92
CA TRP A 95 2.60 -2.11 -29.08
C TRP A 95 1.12 -2.16 -29.44
N CYS A 96 0.70 -1.19 -30.24
CA CYS A 96 -0.55 -1.29 -30.99
C CYS A 96 -0.20 -1.28 -32.49
N ASN A 97 -0.70 -2.27 -33.24
CA ASN A 97 -0.29 -2.54 -34.62
C ASN A 97 -1.46 -2.43 -35.61
N THR A 98 -2.62 -2.01 -35.15
CA THR A 98 -3.83 -1.75 -35.94
C THR A 98 -4.51 -0.50 -35.42
N THR A 99 -5.28 0.20 -36.27
CA THR A 99 -6.08 1.36 -35.84
C THR A 99 -6.96 1.03 -34.64
N GLN A 100 -7.61 -0.14 -34.64
CA GLN A 100 -8.45 -0.58 -33.53
C GLN A 100 -7.66 -0.74 -32.22
N SER A 101 -6.55 -1.49 -32.24
CA SER A 101 -5.75 -1.69 -31.01
C SER A 101 -5.16 -0.38 -30.48
N CYS A 102 -4.82 0.56 -31.38
CA CYS A 102 -4.32 1.87 -30.98
C CYS A 102 -5.44 2.79 -30.46
N SER A 103 -6.64 2.71 -31.03
CA SER A 103 -7.85 3.39 -30.55
C SER A 103 -8.20 2.97 -29.12
N GLU A 104 -8.23 1.66 -28.86
CA GLU A 104 -8.47 1.13 -27.51
C GLU A 104 -7.39 1.63 -26.54
N ARG A 105 -6.12 1.60 -26.97
CA ARG A 105 -4.98 2.05 -26.17
C ARG A 105 -4.99 3.55 -25.85
N LYS A 106 -5.55 4.41 -26.71
CA LYS A 106 -5.66 5.88 -26.48
C LYS A 106 -6.40 6.22 -25.19
N THR A 107 -7.27 5.33 -24.73
CA THR A 107 -8.08 5.48 -23.51
C THR A 107 -7.37 5.04 -22.22
N THR A 108 -6.08 4.72 -22.29
CA THR A 108 -5.26 4.23 -21.18
C THR A 108 -4.04 5.13 -20.93
N ASP A 109 -3.32 4.89 -19.84
CA ASP A 109 -2.06 5.61 -19.53
C ASP A 109 -0.91 5.29 -20.50
N PHE A 110 -1.08 4.30 -21.39
CA PHE A 110 -0.18 3.99 -22.50
C PHE A 110 -0.56 4.65 -23.83
N GLY A 111 -1.57 5.52 -23.84
CA GLY A 111 -2.00 6.27 -25.02
C GLY A 111 -2.43 7.71 -24.73
N SER A 112 -2.51 8.11 -23.46
CA SER A 112 -2.82 9.49 -23.06
C SER A 112 -2.20 9.86 -21.73
N SER A 113 -1.58 11.05 -21.66
CA SER A 113 -1.05 11.59 -20.41
C SER A 113 -2.14 11.99 -19.41
N LYS A 114 -3.40 12.05 -19.83
CA LYS A 114 -4.55 12.30 -18.92
C LYS A 114 -4.73 11.20 -17.88
N PHE A 115 -4.25 9.99 -18.17
CA PHE A 115 -4.33 8.83 -17.28
C PHE A 115 -3.01 8.50 -16.59
N MET A 116 -1.92 9.21 -16.89
CA MET A 116 -0.61 9.00 -16.28
C MET A 116 -0.57 9.59 -14.86
N LYS A 117 -0.12 8.77 -13.90
CA LYS A 117 0.06 9.15 -12.49
C LYS A 117 1.54 9.26 -12.13
N ALA A 118 1.83 9.86 -10.98
CA ALA A 118 3.16 9.79 -10.35
C ALA A 118 3.60 8.33 -10.18
N VAL A 119 4.90 8.08 -10.29
CA VAL A 119 5.46 6.71 -10.24
C VAL A 119 6.53 6.60 -9.17
N GLU A 120 6.60 5.42 -8.56
CA GLU A 120 7.63 5.07 -7.59
C GLU A 120 8.90 4.62 -8.32
N PHE A 121 10.05 5.20 -7.95
CA PHE A 121 11.34 4.80 -8.52
C PHE A 121 11.97 3.68 -7.69
N THR A 122 12.03 2.47 -8.25
CA THR A 122 12.61 1.26 -7.63
C THR A 122 13.64 0.60 -8.55
N GLY A 123 14.36 -0.42 -8.06
CA GLY A 123 15.41 -1.11 -8.82
C GLY A 123 16.50 -0.14 -9.28
N ILE A 124 16.86 -0.16 -10.57
CA ILE A 124 17.85 0.75 -11.17
C ILE A 124 17.48 2.24 -11.05
N LEU A 125 16.21 2.57 -10.78
CA LEU A 125 15.73 3.95 -10.64
C LEU A 125 15.82 4.47 -9.19
N SER A 126 15.98 3.55 -8.23
CA SER A 126 15.97 3.85 -6.80
C SER A 126 17.09 4.82 -6.41
N ASN A 127 16.80 5.73 -5.47
CA ASN A 127 17.80 6.60 -4.83
C ASN A 127 18.47 5.94 -3.61
N HIS A 128 18.11 4.69 -3.32
CA HIS A 128 18.67 3.91 -2.23
C HIS A 128 19.88 3.12 -2.70
N ARG A 129 21.06 3.43 -2.14
CA ARG A 129 22.30 2.70 -2.44
C ARG A 129 22.21 1.19 -2.19
N LEU A 130 21.36 0.75 -1.26
CA LEU A 130 21.18 -0.68 -0.98
C LEU A 130 20.34 -1.41 -2.03
N GLU A 131 19.58 -0.68 -2.85
CA GLU A 131 18.78 -1.22 -3.95
C GLU A 131 19.42 -0.89 -5.31
N ASN A 132 20.23 0.16 -5.37
CA ASN A 132 20.87 0.65 -6.58
C ASN A 132 22.31 1.10 -6.27
N PRO A 133 23.28 0.17 -6.19
CA PRO A 133 24.58 0.44 -5.60
C PRO A 133 25.41 1.49 -6.36
N ASP A 134 25.26 1.51 -7.69
CA ASP A 134 26.13 2.28 -8.58
C ASP A 134 25.45 3.52 -9.22
N PHE A 135 24.11 3.54 -9.32
CA PHE A 135 23.38 4.64 -10.00
C PHE A 135 22.45 5.44 -9.06
N TYR A 136 22.43 5.16 -7.75
CA TYR A 136 21.45 5.77 -6.83
C TYR A 136 21.49 7.31 -6.77
N ASP A 137 22.68 7.89 -6.89
CA ASP A 137 22.91 9.34 -6.77
C ASP A 137 22.83 10.09 -8.11
N TRP A 138 22.46 9.42 -9.21
CA TRP A 138 22.34 10.01 -10.54
C TRP A 138 21.04 10.80 -10.73
N ASN A 139 21.01 11.67 -11.74
CA ASN A 139 19.74 12.18 -12.27
C ASN A 139 19.02 11.02 -12.96
N ILE A 140 17.81 10.70 -12.51
CA ILE A 140 17.00 9.62 -13.07
C ILE A 140 15.80 10.22 -13.78
N VAL A 141 15.63 9.87 -15.05
CA VAL A 141 14.49 10.26 -15.87
C VAL A 141 13.72 9.02 -16.28
N VAL A 142 12.40 9.02 -16.14
CA VAL A 142 11.50 8.01 -16.73
C VAL A 142 10.62 8.68 -17.77
N ILE A 143 10.86 8.41 -19.05
CA ILE A 143 10.02 8.91 -20.15
C ILE A 143 8.81 7.99 -20.29
N ARG A 144 7.60 8.56 -20.18
CA ARG A 144 6.36 7.79 -20.21
C ARG A 144 5.99 7.40 -21.64
N TYR A 145 5.62 6.15 -21.81
CA TYR A 145 5.36 5.55 -23.11
C TYR A 145 3.90 5.72 -23.50
N CYS A 146 3.64 6.50 -24.54
CA CYS A 146 2.27 6.78 -24.99
C CYS A 146 2.05 6.88 -26.50
N ASP A 147 3.03 6.48 -27.31
CA ASP A 147 2.93 6.47 -28.78
C ASP A 147 2.54 5.10 -29.34
N GLY A 148 2.76 4.02 -28.59
CA GLY A 148 2.44 2.66 -29.03
C GLY A 148 3.39 2.06 -30.06
N GLY A 149 4.52 2.73 -30.37
CA GLY A 149 5.47 2.38 -31.42
C GLY A 149 6.93 2.36 -30.97
N SER A 150 7.23 2.10 -29.69
CA SER A 150 8.61 2.15 -29.16
C SER A 150 9.34 3.47 -29.41
N PHE A 151 8.67 4.61 -29.26
CA PHE A 151 9.26 5.93 -29.50
C PHE A 151 9.84 6.09 -30.92
N ALA A 152 9.33 5.35 -31.91
CA ALA A 152 9.94 5.25 -33.24
C ALA A 152 9.13 5.92 -34.36
N GLY A 153 7.80 6.01 -34.19
CA GLY A 153 6.90 6.47 -35.25
C GLY A 153 6.81 7.99 -35.39
N ASP A 154 6.57 8.46 -36.62
CA ASP A 154 6.06 9.80 -36.89
C ASP A 154 4.98 9.75 -38.00
N ALA A 155 3.72 9.55 -37.58
CA ALA A 155 2.56 9.51 -38.45
C ALA A 155 1.30 10.05 -37.76
N GLU A 156 0.26 10.27 -38.56
CA GLU A 156 -1.12 10.48 -38.11
C GLU A 156 -2.02 9.45 -38.80
N GLY A 157 -3.04 8.99 -38.08
CA GLY A 157 -4.10 8.14 -38.61
C GLY A 157 -5.48 8.69 -38.28
N GLU A 158 -6.50 8.10 -38.90
CA GLU A 158 -7.90 8.31 -38.53
C GLU A 158 -8.34 7.20 -37.56
N ASP A 159 -9.04 7.59 -36.51
CA ASP A 159 -9.55 6.72 -35.48
C ASP A 159 -10.95 6.16 -35.85
N LEU A 160 -11.44 5.16 -35.10
CA LEU A 160 -12.73 4.51 -35.30
C LEU A 160 -13.93 5.47 -35.19
N ASP A 161 -13.77 6.58 -34.48
CA ASP A 161 -14.77 7.63 -34.29
C ASP A 161 -14.57 8.83 -35.26
N GLY A 162 -13.65 8.72 -36.21
CA GLY A 162 -13.28 9.79 -37.16
C GLY A 162 -12.37 10.86 -36.58
N THR A 163 -11.93 10.73 -35.32
CA THR A 163 -10.95 11.65 -34.72
C THR A 163 -9.52 11.31 -35.16
N LYS A 164 -8.57 12.22 -34.92
CA LYS A 164 -7.16 11.98 -35.25
C LYS A 164 -6.48 11.11 -34.19
N LEU A 165 -5.69 10.15 -34.66
CA LEU A 165 -4.81 9.30 -33.87
C LEU A 165 -3.35 9.67 -34.17
N TYR A 166 -2.55 9.89 -33.13
CA TYR A 166 -1.20 10.46 -33.25
C TYR A 166 -0.10 9.44 -32.94
N PHE A 167 0.68 9.04 -33.93
CA PHE A 167 1.83 8.14 -33.75
C PHE A 167 3.12 8.95 -33.70
N ARG A 168 3.43 9.55 -32.54
CA ARG A 168 4.48 10.59 -32.44
C ARG A 168 5.69 10.18 -31.60
N GLY A 169 6.01 8.88 -31.57
CA GLY A 169 7.10 8.35 -30.77
C GLY A 169 8.44 9.07 -30.99
N LEU A 170 8.82 9.30 -32.25
CA LEU A 170 10.08 9.97 -32.60
C LEU A 170 10.10 11.44 -32.13
N ARG A 171 8.97 12.14 -32.25
CA ARG A 171 8.83 13.53 -31.78
C ARG A 171 8.86 13.63 -30.26
N ILE A 172 8.24 12.68 -29.58
CA ILE A 172 8.27 12.59 -28.12
C ILE A 172 9.72 12.40 -27.65
N TRP A 173 10.44 11.46 -28.26
CA TRP A 173 11.86 11.23 -27.96
C TRP A 173 12.68 12.52 -28.10
N GLY A 174 12.65 13.15 -29.28
CA GLY A 174 13.42 14.38 -29.52
C GLY A 174 13.06 15.51 -28.56
N ALA A 175 11.76 15.78 -28.39
CA ALA A 175 11.31 16.89 -27.55
C ALA A 175 11.65 16.71 -26.07
N VAL A 176 11.62 15.47 -25.55
CA VAL A 176 12.03 15.19 -24.18
C VAL A 176 13.54 15.32 -24.03
N VAL A 177 14.34 14.74 -24.93
CA VAL A 177 15.81 14.85 -24.88
C VAL A 177 16.26 16.31 -24.93
N ASP A 178 15.71 17.11 -25.85
CA ASP A 178 15.95 18.56 -25.94
C ASP A 178 15.68 19.28 -24.60
N GLU A 179 14.56 18.96 -23.96
CA GLU A 179 14.19 19.56 -22.69
C GLU A 179 15.12 19.13 -21.55
N LEU A 180 15.56 17.87 -21.54
CA LEU A 180 16.53 17.37 -20.57
C LEU A 180 17.91 18.04 -20.77
N MET A 181 18.34 18.26 -22.01
CA MET A 181 19.56 19.01 -22.33
C MET A 181 19.48 20.42 -21.74
N ALA A 182 18.37 21.13 -21.98
CA ALA A 182 18.12 22.45 -21.39
C ALA A 182 18.03 22.44 -19.85
N LYS A 183 17.72 21.28 -19.26
CA LYS A 183 17.64 21.08 -17.80
C LYS A 183 18.97 20.64 -17.18
N GLY A 184 20.07 20.68 -17.91
CA GLY A 184 21.42 20.44 -17.40
C GLY A 184 22.04 19.11 -17.82
N MET A 185 21.40 18.35 -18.73
CA MET A 185 21.99 17.13 -19.29
C MET A 185 23.11 17.44 -20.29
N ASP A 186 23.11 18.63 -20.88
CA ASP A 186 24.21 19.18 -21.68
C ASP A 186 25.56 19.23 -20.92
N ASN A 187 25.49 19.34 -19.60
CA ASN A 187 26.65 19.35 -18.69
C ASN A 187 26.96 17.97 -18.09
N ALA A 188 26.42 16.89 -18.66
CA ALA A 188 26.63 15.53 -18.17
C ALA A 188 28.10 15.10 -18.33
N LYS A 189 28.64 14.42 -17.32
CA LYS A 189 29.93 13.73 -17.40
C LYS A 189 29.80 12.33 -17.97
N GLN A 190 28.64 11.71 -17.76
CA GLN A 190 28.32 10.37 -18.19
C GLN A 190 26.80 10.21 -18.25
N ALA A 191 26.33 9.39 -19.20
CA ALA A 191 24.92 9.11 -19.41
C ALA A 191 24.68 7.62 -19.69
N LEU A 192 23.53 7.10 -19.26
CA LEU A 192 23.05 5.77 -19.54
C LEU A 192 21.63 5.86 -20.11
N LEU A 193 21.44 5.42 -21.36
CA LEU A 193 20.12 5.20 -21.92
C LEU A 193 19.68 3.76 -21.63
N THR A 194 18.51 3.58 -21.04
CA THR A 194 17.99 2.26 -20.74
C THR A 194 16.48 2.23 -20.93
N GLY A 195 15.90 1.03 -20.93
CA GLY A 195 14.45 0.85 -20.90
C GLY A 195 14.11 -0.62 -20.75
N CYS A 196 12.83 -0.91 -20.52
CA CYS A 196 12.34 -2.28 -20.55
C CYS A 196 11.39 -2.55 -21.72
N SER A 197 11.42 -3.75 -22.30
CA SER A 197 10.38 -4.23 -23.23
C SER A 197 10.35 -3.35 -24.49
N ALA A 198 9.19 -2.82 -24.85
CA ALA A 198 9.07 -1.82 -25.92
C ALA A 198 9.99 -0.59 -25.71
N GLY A 199 10.23 -0.15 -24.48
CA GLY A 199 11.17 0.92 -24.16
C GLY A 199 12.63 0.50 -24.28
N SER A 200 12.93 -0.79 -24.11
CA SER A 200 14.25 -1.35 -24.34
C SER A 200 14.58 -1.46 -25.83
N LEU A 201 13.60 -1.86 -26.65
CA LEU A 201 13.71 -1.77 -28.10
C LEU A 201 13.95 -0.32 -28.54
N ALA A 202 13.24 0.64 -27.93
CA ALA A 202 13.46 2.06 -28.16
C ALA A 202 14.88 2.51 -27.75
N ALA A 203 15.42 1.99 -26.65
CA ALA A 203 16.79 2.28 -26.22
C ALA A 203 17.82 1.76 -27.24
N LEU A 204 17.58 0.62 -27.90
CA LEU A 204 18.41 0.12 -29.01
C LEU A 204 18.29 1.01 -30.26
N LEU A 205 17.05 1.37 -30.65
CA LEU A 205 16.78 2.23 -31.81
C LEU A 205 17.46 3.60 -31.69
N HIS A 206 17.43 4.18 -30.49
CA HIS A 206 17.93 5.53 -30.24
C HIS A 206 19.33 5.56 -29.62
N CYS A 207 20.04 4.44 -29.50
CA CYS A 207 21.30 4.40 -28.76
C CYS A 207 22.37 5.33 -29.37
N ASP A 208 22.59 5.22 -30.67
CA ASP A 208 23.59 6.04 -31.37
C ASP A 208 23.11 7.49 -31.52
N SER A 209 21.82 7.71 -31.81
CA SER A 209 21.28 9.07 -31.86
C SER A 209 21.37 9.77 -30.50
N PHE A 210 21.20 9.04 -29.38
CA PHE A 210 21.41 9.55 -28.04
C PHE A 210 22.88 9.92 -27.79
N ARG A 211 23.83 9.10 -28.27
CA ARG A 211 25.26 9.38 -28.17
C ARG A 211 25.66 10.67 -28.87
N GLU A 212 25.03 10.99 -30.00
CA GLU A 212 25.32 12.18 -30.81
C GLU A 212 24.96 13.50 -30.13
N TRP A 213 24.08 13.51 -29.11
CA TRP A 213 23.76 14.72 -28.34
C TRP A 213 24.90 15.20 -27.44
N PHE A 214 25.91 14.37 -27.21
CA PHE A 214 26.98 14.65 -26.26
C PHE A 214 28.35 14.75 -26.95
N PRO A 215 29.26 15.60 -26.43
CA PRO A 215 30.67 15.63 -26.87
C PRO A 215 31.35 14.24 -26.83
N HIS A 216 32.45 14.08 -27.56
CA HIS A 216 33.16 12.80 -27.64
C HIS A 216 33.72 12.33 -26.29
N GLU A 217 33.96 13.25 -25.35
CA GLU A 217 34.53 13.01 -24.03
C GLU A 217 33.51 12.47 -23.01
N VAL A 218 32.22 12.66 -23.24
CA VAL A 218 31.16 12.18 -22.34
C VAL A 218 30.96 10.68 -22.55
N SER A 219 31.02 9.91 -21.46
CA SER A 219 30.76 8.47 -21.50
C SER A 219 29.26 8.21 -21.61
N VAL A 220 28.79 7.88 -22.81
CA VAL A 220 27.39 7.49 -23.07
C VAL A 220 27.36 6.01 -23.43
N LYS A 221 26.50 5.24 -22.76
CA LYS A 221 26.29 3.82 -23.02
C LYS A 221 24.80 3.48 -22.98
N CYS A 222 24.42 2.33 -23.52
CA CYS A 222 23.03 1.89 -23.57
C CYS A 222 22.81 0.53 -22.89
N LEU A 223 21.70 0.35 -22.19
CA LEU A 223 21.28 -0.91 -21.58
C LEU A 223 19.91 -1.31 -22.12
N SER A 224 19.83 -2.51 -22.70
CA SER A 224 18.58 -3.08 -23.19
C SER A 224 18.13 -4.19 -22.24
N ASP A 225 17.07 -3.96 -21.45
CA ASP A 225 16.43 -4.96 -20.58
C ASP A 225 15.16 -5.53 -21.23
N ALA A 226 15.11 -6.85 -21.48
CA ALA A 226 13.98 -7.55 -22.09
C ALA A 226 13.49 -6.94 -23.43
N GLY A 227 14.41 -6.34 -24.19
CA GLY A 227 14.13 -5.68 -25.47
C GLY A 227 14.54 -6.50 -26.69
N PHE A 228 15.18 -7.65 -26.48
CA PHE A 228 15.72 -8.47 -27.56
C PHE A 228 14.69 -9.50 -28.05
N PHE A 229 13.65 -9.02 -28.73
CA PHE A 229 12.62 -9.87 -29.33
C PHE A 229 13.15 -10.57 -30.58
N ILE A 230 13.03 -11.90 -30.64
CA ILE A 230 13.47 -12.68 -31.81
C ILE A 230 12.36 -12.89 -32.81
N ASP A 231 12.71 -12.99 -34.09
CA ASP A 231 11.77 -13.31 -35.15
C ASP A 231 11.71 -14.83 -35.37
N GLU A 232 10.97 -15.51 -34.50
CA GLU A 232 10.76 -16.95 -34.55
C GLU A 232 9.31 -17.29 -34.91
N LYS A 233 9.10 -18.46 -35.53
CA LYS A 233 7.77 -18.98 -35.78
C LYS A 233 7.11 -19.41 -34.47
N ASP A 234 5.83 -19.11 -34.35
CA ASP A 234 4.99 -19.64 -33.27
C ASP A 234 4.67 -21.12 -33.49
N LEU A 235 3.99 -21.72 -32.52
CA LEU A 235 3.62 -23.14 -32.57
C LEU A 235 2.67 -23.50 -33.73
N SER A 236 2.02 -22.52 -34.35
CA SER A 236 1.19 -22.71 -35.55
C SER A 236 1.99 -22.59 -36.85
N GLY A 237 3.30 -22.29 -36.74
CA GLY A 237 4.19 -22.06 -37.87
C GLY A 237 4.14 -20.64 -38.43
N GLN A 238 3.41 -19.73 -37.80
CA GLN A 238 3.24 -18.33 -38.22
C GLN A 238 4.29 -17.42 -37.58
N ARG A 239 4.68 -16.35 -38.28
CA ARG A 239 5.61 -15.34 -37.73
C ARG A 239 4.84 -14.23 -37.02
N THR A 240 4.20 -14.58 -35.90
CA THR A 240 3.30 -13.67 -35.18
C THR A 240 3.98 -12.36 -34.73
N MET A 241 5.25 -12.41 -34.29
CA MET A 241 5.99 -11.19 -33.95
C MET A 241 6.28 -10.32 -35.18
N ARG A 242 6.63 -10.95 -36.31
CA ARG A 242 6.86 -10.24 -37.57
C ARG A 242 5.58 -9.55 -38.03
N SER A 243 4.42 -10.19 -37.91
CA SER A 243 3.13 -9.59 -38.23
C SER A 243 2.79 -8.42 -37.30
N LEU A 244 3.09 -8.55 -36.00
CA LEU A 244 2.92 -7.46 -35.04
C LEU A 244 3.80 -6.26 -35.44
N PHE A 245 5.10 -6.48 -35.63
CA PHE A 245 6.05 -5.44 -36.03
C PHE A 245 5.73 -4.86 -37.39
N ASN A 246 5.26 -5.65 -38.36
CA ASN A 246 4.84 -5.15 -39.66
C ASN A 246 3.73 -4.11 -39.51
N GLY A 247 2.71 -4.41 -38.69
CA GLY A 247 1.63 -3.47 -38.41
C GLY A 247 2.13 -2.19 -37.75
N VAL A 248 3.02 -2.29 -36.75
CA VAL A 248 3.62 -1.09 -36.11
C VAL A 248 4.42 -0.27 -37.12
N VAL A 249 5.32 -0.91 -37.86
CA VAL A 249 6.28 -0.27 -38.77
C VAL A 249 5.57 0.52 -39.86
N HIS A 250 4.54 -0.06 -40.47
CA HIS A 250 3.81 0.58 -41.55
C HIS A 250 2.72 1.54 -41.06
N LEU A 251 1.98 1.21 -39.99
CA LEU A 251 0.93 2.09 -39.48
C LEU A 251 1.50 3.38 -38.90
N GLN A 252 2.64 3.28 -38.21
CA GLN A 252 3.21 4.39 -37.44
C GLN A 252 4.41 5.05 -38.16
N ASN A 253 4.75 4.60 -39.36
CA ASN A 253 5.85 5.13 -40.17
C ASN A 253 7.19 5.19 -39.41
N VAL A 254 7.66 4.07 -38.88
CA VAL A 254 8.89 4.02 -38.05
C VAL A 254 10.20 4.03 -38.86
N ARG A 255 10.12 4.18 -40.19
CA ARG A 255 11.26 3.98 -41.10
C ARG A 255 12.46 4.87 -40.79
N GLU A 256 12.22 6.06 -40.27
CA GLU A 256 13.25 7.08 -40.03
C GLU A 256 14.30 6.67 -38.99
N VAL A 257 13.91 5.90 -37.97
CA VAL A 257 14.83 5.45 -36.91
C VAL A 257 15.55 4.14 -37.23
N LEU A 258 15.30 3.55 -38.39
CA LEU A 258 15.86 2.26 -38.77
C LEU A 258 17.23 2.42 -39.45
N PRO A 259 18.18 1.49 -39.25
CA PRO A 259 19.50 1.56 -39.87
C PRO A 259 19.45 1.60 -41.40
N THR A 260 20.07 2.62 -42.00
CA THR A 260 20.01 2.84 -43.45
C THR A 260 20.64 1.70 -44.24
N ASN A 261 21.73 1.10 -43.74
CA ASN A 261 22.37 -0.09 -44.30
C ASN A 261 21.43 -1.31 -44.33
N CYS A 262 20.60 -1.49 -43.31
CA CYS A 262 19.60 -2.55 -43.30
C CYS A 262 18.51 -2.27 -44.34
N LEU A 263 17.99 -1.05 -44.39
CA LEU A 263 16.93 -0.63 -45.32
C LEU A 263 17.32 -0.72 -46.81
N GLN A 264 18.61 -0.78 -47.13
CA GLN A 264 19.10 -1.00 -48.49
C GLN A 264 18.90 -2.44 -48.97
N THR A 265 18.80 -3.40 -48.05
CA THR A 265 18.83 -4.84 -48.36
C THR A 265 17.64 -5.62 -47.82
N LYS A 266 16.88 -5.07 -46.87
CA LYS A 266 15.78 -5.75 -46.17
C LYS A 266 14.54 -4.87 -46.04
N ASP A 267 13.40 -5.52 -45.77
CA ASP A 267 12.15 -4.84 -45.46
C ASP A 267 12.26 -4.06 -44.14
N PRO A 268 11.62 -2.87 -44.01
CA PRO A 268 11.59 -2.11 -42.76
C PRO A 268 11.18 -2.92 -41.53
N THR A 269 10.27 -3.88 -41.68
CA THR A 269 9.85 -4.78 -40.59
C THR A 269 11.00 -5.61 -40.06
N GLU A 270 11.84 -6.14 -40.95
CA GLU A 270 13.00 -6.94 -40.57
C GLU A 270 14.08 -6.07 -39.91
N CYS A 271 14.22 -4.82 -40.36
CA CYS A 271 15.16 -3.86 -39.77
C CYS A 271 14.73 -3.35 -38.39
N PHE A 272 13.46 -3.49 -38.01
CA PHE A 272 12.96 -3.13 -36.68
C PHE A 272 13.27 -4.19 -35.61
N PHE A 273 13.66 -5.41 -36.01
CA PHE A 273 14.05 -6.45 -35.06
C PHE A 273 15.44 -6.18 -34.44
N PRO A 274 15.61 -6.35 -33.12
CA PRO A 274 16.88 -6.20 -32.42
C PRO A 274 18.07 -6.88 -33.07
N ALA A 275 17.88 -8.10 -33.59
CA ALA A 275 18.93 -8.87 -34.25
C ALA A 275 19.54 -8.16 -35.47
N GLU A 276 18.78 -7.31 -36.17
CA GLU A 276 19.30 -6.46 -37.25
C GLU A 276 19.78 -5.09 -36.74
N LEU A 277 19.10 -4.51 -35.75
CA LEU A 277 19.49 -3.24 -35.13
C LEU A 277 20.91 -3.29 -34.57
N ILE A 278 21.22 -4.30 -33.75
CA ILE A 278 22.52 -4.38 -33.05
C ILE A 278 23.72 -4.51 -33.98
N LYS A 279 23.52 -4.89 -35.26
CA LYS A 279 24.60 -4.94 -36.26
C LYS A 279 25.10 -3.56 -36.67
N SER A 280 24.30 -2.53 -36.41
CA SER A 280 24.58 -1.15 -36.83
C SER A 280 24.84 -0.20 -35.66
N ILE A 281 24.60 -0.65 -34.42
CA ILE A 281 24.89 0.14 -33.22
C ILE A 281 26.40 0.19 -32.99
N SER A 282 26.94 1.39 -32.93
CA SER A 282 28.35 1.65 -32.66
C SER A 282 28.63 1.93 -31.19
N SER A 283 27.65 2.47 -30.46
CA SER A 283 27.80 2.80 -29.04
C SER A 283 27.88 1.55 -28.15
N PRO A 284 28.68 1.58 -27.05
CA PRO A 284 28.76 0.45 -26.13
C PRO A 284 27.37 0.12 -25.55
N THR A 285 26.95 -1.12 -25.75
CA THR A 285 25.62 -1.59 -25.35
C THR A 285 25.68 -2.83 -24.47
N PHE A 286 24.83 -2.89 -23.45
CA PHE A 286 24.63 -4.04 -22.60
C PHE A 286 23.28 -4.67 -22.90
N ILE A 287 23.26 -5.96 -23.21
CA ILE A 287 22.01 -6.71 -23.43
C ILE A 287 21.71 -7.55 -22.19
N LEU A 288 20.62 -7.21 -21.53
CA LEU A 288 20.01 -7.97 -20.45
C LEU A 288 18.72 -8.57 -20.97
N ASN A 289 18.62 -9.89 -21.03
CA ASN A 289 17.42 -10.54 -21.51
C ASN A 289 17.26 -11.90 -20.84
N SER A 290 16.05 -12.27 -20.46
CA SER A 290 15.80 -13.67 -20.14
C SER A 290 15.93 -14.53 -21.39
N ALA A 291 16.55 -15.70 -21.25
CA ALA A 291 16.58 -16.76 -22.26
C ALA A 291 15.19 -17.32 -22.57
N TYR A 292 14.26 -17.16 -21.63
CA TYR A 292 12.88 -17.61 -21.66
C TYR A 292 11.95 -16.44 -21.34
N ASP A 293 12.05 -15.35 -22.11
CA ASP A 293 11.25 -14.15 -21.90
C ASP A 293 9.76 -14.48 -21.83
N SER A 294 9.15 -14.21 -20.68
CA SER A 294 7.80 -14.69 -20.39
C SER A 294 6.75 -14.01 -21.28
N TRP A 295 6.96 -12.74 -21.64
CA TRP A 295 6.05 -12.01 -22.52
C TRP A 295 6.08 -12.57 -23.94
N GLN A 296 7.27 -12.77 -24.51
CA GLN A 296 7.38 -13.28 -25.87
C GLN A 296 6.89 -14.73 -25.96
N ILE A 297 7.15 -15.56 -24.96
CA ILE A 297 6.62 -16.93 -24.93
C ILE A 297 5.08 -16.94 -24.88
N GLN A 298 4.47 -16.14 -24.00
CA GLN A 298 3.02 -16.13 -23.80
C GLN A 298 2.25 -15.53 -24.98
N ASN A 299 2.78 -14.45 -25.57
CA ASN A 299 2.05 -13.65 -26.56
C ASN A 299 2.44 -13.97 -28.00
N ILE A 300 3.64 -14.50 -28.24
CA ILE A 300 4.17 -14.73 -29.59
C ILE A 300 4.41 -16.20 -29.88
N ILE A 301 5.13 -16.92 -29.03
CA ILE A 301 5.49 -18.31 -29.34
C ILE A 301 4.28 -19.23 -29.19
N ALA A 302 3.49 -19.02 -28.14
CA ALA A 302 2.31 -19.84 -27.86
C ALA A 302 1.06 -18.97 -27.57
N PRO A 303 0.59 -18.15 -28.53
CA PRO A 303 -0.60 -17.32 -28.36
C PRO A 303 -1.88 -18.14 -28.14
N ASN A 304 -2.89 -17.52 -27.51
CA ASN A 304 -4.17 -18.20 -27.26
C ASN A 304 -4.92 -18.44 -28.59
N GLY A 305 -5.36 -19.68 -28.82
CA GLY A 305 -6.22 -20.04 -29.96
C GLY A 305 -5.49 -20.53 -31.22
N SER A 306 -4.14 -20.53 -31.25
CA SER A 306 -3.38 -20.83 -32.48
C SER A 306 -3.03 -22.31 -32.69
N TYR A 307 -3.40 -23.21 -31.78
CA TYR A 307 -3.12 -24.65 -31.91
C TYR A 307 -4.20 -25.52 -31.25
N PRO A 308 -4.47 -26.74 -31.75
CA PRO A 308 -5.44 -27.66 -31.17
C PRO A 308 -4.85 -28.29 -29.90
N GLY A 309 -5.10 -27.70 -28.73
CA GLY A 309 -4.75 -28.35 -27.47
C GLY A 309 -4.71 -27.43 -26.25
N GLN A 310 -5.41 -27.84 -25.19
CA GLN A 310 -5.35 -27.27 -23.84
C GLN A 310 -3.95 -27.39 -23.17
N GLU A 311 -2.97 -28.06 -23.81
CA GLU A 311 -1.68 -28.49 -23.22
C GLU A 311 -0.68 -27.37 -22.88
N TRP A 312 -0.67 -26.25 -23.61
CA TRP A 312 0.31 -25.17 -23.35
C TRP A 312 -0.17 -24.16 -22.31
N SER A 313 -1.44 -24.21 -21.91
CA SER A 313 -2.02 -23.25 -20.96
C SER A 313 -1.28 -23.24 -19.61
N SER A 314 -0.91 -24.42 -19.09
CA SER A 314 -0.13 -24.57 -17.85
C SER A 314 1.34 -24.16 -18.02
N CYS A 315 1.98 -24.59 -19.12
CA CYS A 315 3.37 -24.31 -19.47
C CYS A 315 3.65 -22.81 -19.65
N LYS A 316 2.71 -22.07 -20.27
CA LYS A 316 2.82 -20.61 -20.48
C LYS A 316 2.73 -19.79 -19.21
N VAL A 317 1.99 -20.26 -18.21
CA VAL A 317 1.92 -19.60 -16.89
C VAL A 317 3.13 -19.97 -16.05
N ASN A 318 3.60 -21.23 -16.15
CA ASN A 318 4.77 -21.69 -15.43
C ASN A 318 5.52 -22.74 -16.26
N ILE A 319 6.73 -22.40 -16.70
CA ILE A 319 7.53 -23.27 -17.57
C ILE A 319 7.93 -24.60 -16.93
N ARG A 320 7.80 -24.75 -15.61
CA ARG A 320 8.00 -26.04 -14.92
C ARG A 320 6.91 -27.06 -15.25
N ASN A 321 5.77 -26.62 -15.76
CA ASN A 321 4.67 -27.48 -16.16
C ASN A 321 4.74 -27.88 -17.63
N CYS A 322 5.81 -27.52 -18.33
CA CYS A 322 5.99 -27.88 -19.72
C CYS A 322 6.35 -29.37 -19.86
N SER A 323 5.74 -30.06 -20.81
CA SER A 323 6.18 -31.39 -21.23
C SER A 323 7.57 -31.33 -21.90
N SER A 324 8.22 -32.47 -22.10
CA SER A 324 9.53 -32.52 -22.78
C SER A 324 9.48 -31.89 -24.17
N THR A 325 8.40 -32.10 -24.94
CA THR A 325 8.23 -31.50 -26.27
C THR A 325 8.03 -29.99 -26.21
N GLN A 326 7.36 -29.49 -25.17
CA GLN A 326 7.20 -28.06 -24.94
C GLN A 326 8.53 -27.41 -24.52
N ILE A 327 9.28 -28.09 -23.64
CA ILE A 327 10.62 -27.69 -23.24
C ILE A 327 11.58 -27.69 -24.43
N ASP A 328 11.51 -28.68 -25.33
CA ASP A 328 12.31 -28.72 -26.55
C ASP A 328 12.03 -27.49 -27.45
N ALA A 329 10.76 -27.09 -27.56
CA ALA A 329 10.38 -25.87 -28.27
C ALA A 329 10.93 -24.59 -27.59
N LEU A 330 10.89 -24.52 -26.24
CA LEU A 330 11.50 -23.42 -25.48
C LEU A 330 13.04 -23.41 -25.61
N HIS A 331 13.69 -24.58 -25.65
CA HIS A 331 15.12 -24.68 -25.94
C HIS A 331 15.45 -24.26 -27.37
N GLY A 332 14.58 -24.56 -28.33
CA GLY A 332 14.66 -24.03 -29.70
C GLY A 332 14.65 -22.51 -29.70
N PHE A 333 13.69 -21.90 -29.00
CA PHE A 333 13.61 -20.45 -28.81
C PHE A 333 14.88 -19.87 -28.17
N ARG A 334 15.36 -20.46 -27.07
CA ARG A 334 16.61 -20.04 -26.41
C ARG A 334 17.82 -20.14 -27.34
N LYS A 335 17.97 -21.25 -28.06
CA LYS A 335 19.07 -21.46 -29.03
C LYS A 335 19.05 -20.41 -30.12
N LYS A 336 17.86 -20.07 -30.60
CA LYS A 336 17.67 -18.99 -31.58
C LYS A 336 18.12 -17.64 -31.00
N LEU A 337 17.66 -17.25 -29.81
CA LEU A 337 18.09 -16.02 -29.14
C LEU A 337 19.62 -15.92 -29.02
N ILE A 338 20.26 -16.97 -28.49
CA ILE A 338 21.73 -16.97 -28.30
C ILE A 338 22.46 -16.88 -29.63
N SER A 339 21.94 -17.51 -30.69
CA SER A 339 22.54 -17.41 -32.02
C SER A 339 22.51 -15.98 -32.57
N GLU A 340 21.46 -15.20 -32.27
CA GLU A 340 21.32 -13.81 -32.72
C GLU A 340 22.15 -12.85 -31.86
N LEU A 341 22.45 -13.21 -30.61
CA LEU A 341 23.30 -12.43 -29.71
C LEU A 341 24.80 -12.56 -30.00
N LYS A 342 25.22 -13.39 -30.97
CA LYS A 342 26.64 -13.54 -31.34
C LYS A 342 27.32 -12.22 -31.70
N VAL A 343 26.58 -11.28 -32.30
CA VAL A 343 27.08 -9.93 -32.60
C VAL A 343 27.48 -9.18 -31.33
N ALA A 344 26.68 -9.26 -30.26
CA ALA A 344 27.01 -8.67 -28.96
C ALA A 344 28.13 -9.45 -28.24
N GLU A 345 28.16 -10.78 -28.41
CA GLU A 345 29.16 -11.65 -27.82
C GLU A 345 30.56 -11.42 -28.42
N ASP A 346 30.65 -11.11 -29.71
CA ASP A 346 31.91 -10.84 -30.40
C ASP A 346 32.42 -9.39 -30.19
N ASN A 347 31.53 -8.46 -29.82
CA ASN A 347 31.88 -7.06 -29.60
C ASN A 347 32.50 -6.83 -28.20
N LYS A 348 33.79 -6.52 -28.14
CA LYS A 348 34.59 -6.41 -26.91
C LYS A 348 34.12 -5.32 -25.92
N ASP A 349 33.46 -4.28 -26.42
CA ASP A 349 33.00 -3.15 -25.60
C ASP A 349 31.57 -3.34 -25.06
N TRP A 350 30.92 -4.42 -25.47
CA TRP A 350 29.54 -4.75 -25.11
C TRP A 350 29.47 -5.72 -23.93
N GLY A 351 28.33 -5.69 -23.23
CA GLY A 351 28.03 -6.59 -22.13
C GLY A 351 26.80 -7.46 -22.41
N LEU A 352 26.75 -8.62 -21.75
CA LEU A 352 25.67 -9.59 -21.88
C LEU A 352 25.34 -10.17 -20.51
N PHE A 353 24.07 -10.19 -20.14
CA PHE A 353 23.56 -10.95 -19.01
C PHE A 353 22.28 -11.66 -19.45
N ILE A 354 22.40 -12.93 -19.77
CA ILE A 354 21.30 -13.75 -20.27
C ILE A 354 21.00 -14.85 -19.26
N ASP A 355 20.04 -14.60 -18.37
CA ASP A 355 19.61 -15.56 -17.35
C ASP A 355 18.53 -16.52 -17.88
N SER A 356 18.33 -17.65 -17.21
CA SER A 356 17.27 -18.61 -17.56
C SER A 356 15.95 -18.38 -16.80
N CYS A 357 15.73 -17.23 -16.17
CA CYS A 357 14.52 -16.99 -15.40
C CYS A 357 13.31 -16.75 -16.30
N PHE A 358 12.13 -17.28 -15.98
CA PHE A 358 10.90 -17.01 -16.73
C PHE A 358 10.32 -15.65 -16.32
N THR A 359 10.88 -14.56 -16.87
CA THR A 359 10.59 -13.18 -16.46
C THR A 359 10.59 -12.23 -17.65
N HIS A 360 10.04 -11.03 -17.43
CA HIS A 360 10.03 -9.93 -18.38
C HIS A 360 10.19 -8.61 -17.59
N CYS A 361 11.13 -7.75 -17.99
CA CYS A 361 11.63 -6.61 -17.21
C CYS A 361 12.32 -6.98 -15.90
N GLN A 362 13.60 -6.67 -15.76
CA GLN A 362 14.41 -7.04 -14.59
C GLN A 362 15.07 -5.86 -13.88
N THR A 363 15.36 -4.78 -14.59
CA THR A 363 15.99 -3.57 -14.05
C THR A 363 15.10 -2.72 -13.14
N PRO A 364 13.78 -2.54 -13.38
CA PRO A 364 12.97 -1.66 -12.54
C PRO A 364 12.57 -2.31 -11.21
N PHE A 365 12.77 -3.61 -11.00
CA PHE A 365 12.34 -4.30 -9.78
C PHE A 365 13.53 -4.63 -8.88
N ASN A 366 13.44 -4.22 -7.61
CA ASN A 366 14.49 -4.47 -6.62
C ASN A 366 14.81 -5.99 -6.49
N ILE A 367 13.77 -6.82 -6.51
CA ILE A 367 13.91 -8.28 -6.37
C ILE A 367 14.81 -8.90 -7.44
N SER A 368 14.79 -8.41 -8.69
CA SER A 368 15.61 -8.91 -9.79
C SER A 368 16.90 -8.11 -9.98
N TRP A 369 16.88 -6.80 -9.75
CA TRP A 369 18.03 -5.92 -9.99
C TRP A 369 19.18 -6.12 -8.98
N TYR A 370 18.91 -5.91 -7.69
CA TYR A 370 19.93 -5.93 -6.64
C TYR A 370 19.34 -6.33 -5.28
N SER A 371 19.03 -7.62 -5.12
CA SER A 371 18.58 -8.19 -3.86
C SER A 371 19.34 -9.49 -3.55
N GLN A 372 19.05 -10.10 -2.39
CA GLN A 372 19.60 -11.42 -2.07
C GLN A 372 19.08 -12.54 -2.99
N ILE A 373 17.90 -12.33 -3.60
CA ILE A 373 17.24 -13.31 -4.49
C ILE A 373 17.29 -12.90 -5.97
N SER A 374 18.04 -11.84 -6.30
CA SER A 374 18.25 -11.43 -7.70
C SER A 374 18.86 -12.57 -8.50
N PRO A 375 18.49 -12.76 -9.78
CA PRO A 375 19.20 -13.66 -10.68
C PRO A 375 20.69 -13.40 -10.64
N ARG A 376 21.48 -14.46 -10.45
CA ARG A 376 22.95 -14.40 -10.42
C ARG A 376 23.52 -15.36 -11.44
N LEU A 377 24.43 -14.85 -12.25
CA LEU A 377 25.26 -15.66 -13.13
C LEU A 377 26.68 -15.67 -12.52
N GLY A 378 27.17 -16.87 -12.23
CA GLY A 378 28.30 -17.03 -11.32
C GLY A 378 27.98 -16.43 -9.94
N ASN A 379 28.76 -15.44 -9.51
CA ASN A 379 28.57 -14.74 -8.24
C ASN A 379 28.03 -13.32 -8.39
N LYS A 380 27.69 -12.87 -9.60
CA LYS A 380 27.27 -11.48 -9.87
C LYS A 380 25.76 -11.38 -10.08
N SER A 381 25.12 -10.42 -9.43
CA SER A 381 23.75 -10.00 -9.78
C SER A 381 23.74 -9.16 -11.06
N ILE A 382 22.53 -8.87 -11.56
CA ILE A 382 22.33 -7.98 -12.69
C ILE A 382 22.98 -6.61 -12.43
N ALA A 383 22.71 -5.97 -11.29
CA ALA A 383 23.30 -4.67 -10.96
C ALA A 383 24.83 -4.68 -10.91
N GLU A 384 25.43 -5.75 -10.37
CA GLU A 384 26.89 -5.90 -10.29
C GLU A 384 27.49 -6.06 -11.70
N ALA A 385 26.87 -6.86 -12.56
CA ALA A 385 27.32 -7.06 -13.94
C ALA A 385 27.21 -5.79 -14.79
N VAL A 386 26.08 -5.08 -14.69
CA VAL A 386 25.86 -3.80 -15.39
C VAL A 386 26.82 -2.73 -14.88
N GLY A 387 26.99 -2.62 -13.56
CA GLY A 387 27.93 -1.67 -12.98
C GLY A 387 29.39 -1.95 -13.38
N ASP A 388 29.81 -3.22 -13.37
CA ASP A 388 31.15 -3.61 -13.80
C ASP A 388 31.42 -3.24 -15.26
N TRP A 389 30.45 -3.46 -16.14
CA TRP A 389 30.54 -3.09 -17.55
C TRP A 389 30.51 -1.57 -17.75
N TYR A 390 29.58 -0.89 -17.09
CA TYR A 390 29.37 0.54 -17.28
C TYR A 390 30.63 1.33 -16.84
N PHE A 391 31.16 1.03 -15.66
CA PHE A 391 32.34 1.71 -15.12
C PHE A 391 33.68 1.08 -15.55
N GLY A 392 33.65 0.01 -16.36
CA GLY A 392 34.87 -0.66 -16.83
C GLY A 392 35.68 -1.31 -15.71
N ARG A 393 35.03 -1.73 -14.61
CA ARG A 393 35.71 -2.35 -13.46
C ARG A 393 36.29 -3.72 -13.81
N ARG A 394 35.68 -4.43 -14.78
CA ARG A 394 36.11 -5.75 -15.23
C ARG A 394 35.79 -5.97 -16.72
N HIS A 395 36.55 -6.87 -17.35
CA HIS A 395 36.36 -7.25 -18.75
C HIS A 395 35.46 -8.48 -18.94
N ASP A 396 35.08 -9.18 -17.86
CA ASP A 396 34.27 -10.41 -17.86
C ASP A 396 32.77 -10.13 -17.59
N VAL A 397 32.16 -9.35 -18.48
CA VAL A 397 30.78 -8.85 -18.36
C VAL A 397 29.82 -9.47 -19.37
N LYS A 398 30.21 -10.60 -19.94
CA LYS A 398 29.40 -11.40 -20.86
C LYS A 398 29.10 -12.75 -20.22
N GLN A 399 27.85 -12.92 -19.81
CA GLN A 399 27.40 -14.07 -19.07
C GLN A 399 26.09 -14.56 -19.68
N ILE A 400 26.11 -15.82 -20.09
CA ILE A 400 24.94 -16.53 -20.61
C ILE A 400 24.80 -17.76 -19.73
N ASP A 401 23.65 -17.89 -19.08
CA ASP A 401 23.35 -19.00 -18.22
C ASP A 401 23.33 -20.32 -19.00
N CYS A 402 23.58 -21.42 -18.32
CA CYS A 402 23.54 -22.74 -18.91
C CYS A 402 22.11 -23.08 -19.38
N GLU A 403 22.01 -23.96 -20.39
CA GLU A 403 20.73 -24.59 -20.68
C GLU A 403 20.30 -25.39 -19.43
N PRO A 404 19.12 -25.13 -18.83
CA PRO A 404 18.68 -25.85 -17.65
C PRO A 404 18.63 -27.34 -17.96
N ALA A 405 19.33 -28.16 -17.17
CA ALA A 405 19.29 -29.61 -17.31
C ALA A 405 17.93 -30.13 -16.85
N MET A 406 16.93 -30.12 -17.72
CA MET A 406 15.71 -30.88 -17.50
C MET A 406 15.99 -32.33 -17.86
N ALA A 407 15.83 -33.23 -16.88
CA ALA A 407 16.27 -34.61 -16.93
C ALA A 407 15.74 -35.39 -18.15
N THR A 408 16.49 -35.41 -19.24
CA THR A 408 16.40 -36.46 -20.26
C THR A 408 17.27 -37.63 -19.79
N THR A 409 16.64 -38.65 -19.21
CA THR A 409 17.28 -39.94 -18.92
C THR A 409 17.79 -40.59 -20.21
N LYS A 410 19.09 -40.49 -20.48
CA LYS A 410 19.86 -41.51 -21.20
C LYS A 410 21.19 -41.74 -20.51
N LEU A 411 21.30 -42.90 -19.88
CA LEU A 411 22.52 -43.48 -19.33
C LEU A 411 23.68 -43.43 -20.33
N ARG A 412 24.85 -43.00 -19.87
CA ARG A 412 26.16 -43.59 -20.23
C ARG A 412 27.18 -43.34 -19.11
N SER A 413 27.55 -44.42 -18.40
CA SER A 413 28.85 -44.57 -17.71
C SER A 413 29.97 -44.70 -18.77
N PRO A 414 31.30 -44.76 -18.46
CA PRO A 414 31.99 -44.83 -17.15
C PRO A 414 33.30 -43.98 -17.05
N LEU A 415 33.89 -43.88 -15.85
CA LEU A 415 35.27 -44.29 -15.49
C LEU A 415 35.84 -43.49 -14.30
N VAL A 416 36.16 -44.26 -13.25
CA VAL A 416 36.92 -43.86 -12.07
C VAL A 416 38.43 -43.92 -12.40
N PRO A 417 39.24 -42.99 -11.87
CA PRO A 417 40.50 -43.40 -11.24
C PRO A 417 40.74 -42.74 -9.86
N PRO A 418 41.71 -43.25 -9.07
CA PRO A 418 41.59 -43.39 -7.62
C PRO A 418 42.37 -42.36 -6.78
N ARG A 419 42.03 -42.34 -5.49
CA ARG A 419 42.72 -41.70 -4.35
C ARG A 419 44.22 -42.05 -4.24
N PRO A 420 44.99 -41.17 -3.58
CA PRO A 420 46.00 -41.57 -2.58
C PRO A 420 45.66 -40.95 -1.21
N THR A 421 45.37 -41.71 -0.15
CA THR A 421 46.28 -42.36 0.84
C THR A 421 47.28 -41.43 1.55
N GLY A 422 46.87 -40.98 2.74
CA GLY A 422 47.51 -41.20 4.05
C GLY A 422 49.00 -40.88 4.28
N GLY A 423 49.27 -40.13 5.36
CA GLY A 423 50.60 -40.03 5.98
C GLY A 423 50.68 -38.99 7.10
N ALA A 424 50.67 -39.46 8.35
CA ALA A 424 50.72 -38.72 9.61
C ALA A 424 52.16 -38.49 10.12
N VAL A 425 52.39 -37.48 11.00
CA VAL A 425 53.30 -37.51 12.19
C VAL A 425 52.91 -36.35 13.15
N ALA A 426 52.26 -36.61 14.30
CA ALA A 426 52.79 -36.65 15.70
C ALA A 426 53.57 -35.38 16.16
N ALA A 427 53.05 -34.55 17.08
CA ALA A 427 52.99 -34.67 18.55
C ALA A 427 54.18 -34.01 19.28
N ALA A 428 53.92 -33.05 20.19
CA ALA A 428 54.37 -33.06 21.59
C ALA A 428 54.23 -31.70 22.32
N ALA A 429 53.77 -31.84 23.57
CA ALA A 429 53.50 -30.91 24.65
C ALA A 429 54.46 -29.72 24.93
N ALA A 430 53.84 -28.67 25.49
CA ALA A 430 54.41 -27.50 26.15
C ALA A 430 55.25 -27.85 27.41
N PRO A 431 56.11 -26.96 27.95
CA PRO A 431 55.62 -25.81 28.75
C PRO A 431 56.51 -24.55 28.66
N PHE A 432 55.94 -23.35 28.74
CA PHE A 432 56.52 -22.19 29.46
C PHE A 432 55.55 -21.00 29.37
N LEU A 433 54.54 -21.05 30.22
CA LEU A 433 53.95 -19.88 30.86
C LEU A 433 55.07 -19.15 31.62
N VAL A 434 55.32 -17.88 31.29
CA VAL A 434 55.82 -16.80 32.20
C VAL A 434 56.11 -15.50 31.42
N LEU A 435 56.15 -15.50 30.07
CA LEU A 435 56.31 -14.25 29.28
C LEU A 435 55.03 -13.70 28.62
N LEU A 436 53.88 -14.36 28.82
CA LEU A 436 52.57 -13.91 28.29
C LEU A 436 51.64 -13.28 29.34
N ALA A 437 52.11 -13.12 30.58
CA ALA A 437 51.31 -12.59 31.69
C ALA A 437 51.57 -11.11 32.02
N LEU A 438 52.46 -10.43 31.30
CA LEU A 438 52.79 -9.01 31.54
C LEU A 438 52.49 -8.05 30.37
N SER A 439 51.95 -8.55 29.26
CA SER A 439 51.45 -7.73 28.13
C SER A 439 49.92 -7.68 28.01
N LEU A 440 49.18 -8.42 28.86
CA LEU A 440 47.72 -8.56 28.80
C LEU A 440 46.95 -7.80 29.90
N LEU A 441 47.55 -6.78 30.52
CA LEU A 441 46.87 -5.91 31.50
C LEU A 441 46.92 -4.42 31.17
N ALA A 442 47.33 -4.03 29.96
CA ALA A 442 47.36 -2.63 29.51
C ALA A 442 46.79 -2.39 28.09
N LEU A 443 45.88 -3.25 27.61
CA LEU A 443 45.08 -3.02 26.38
C LEU A 443 43.57 -3.26 26.58
N ALA A 444 43.12 -3.45 27.83
CA ALA A 444 41.76 -3.12 28.19
C ALA A 444 41.74 -1.60 28.47
N VAL A 445 40.89 -0.86 27.76
CA VAL A 445 40.73 0.60 27.73
C VAL A 445 41.41 1.25 26.50
N PHE A 446 40.61 1.47 25.45
CA PHE A 446 40.87 2.19 24.17
C PHE A 446 41.52 1.45 22.99
N SER A 447 40.84 0.42 22.47
CA SER A 447 40.78 0.16 21.01
C SER A 447 39.71 -0.89 20.71
N ARG A 448 38.51 -0.46 20.30
CA ARG A 448 37.58 -1.37 19.61
C ARG A 448 38.17 -1.64 18.21
N PRO A 449 38.28 -2.91 17.77
CA PRO A 449 38.56 -3.20 16.37
C PRO A 449 37.41 -2.64 15.50
N PRO A 450 37.66 -2.33 14.21
CA PRO A 450 36.61 -1.90 13.32
C PRO A 450 35.50 -2.96 13.35
N VAL A 451 34.26 -2.49 13.54
CA VAL A 451 33.09 -3.31 13.24
C VAL A 451 33.27 -3.74 11.80
N ALA A 452 33.65 -5.00 11.60
CA ALA A 452 33.34 -5.69 10.36
C ALA A 452 31.84 -5.46 10.17
N VAL A 453 31.49 -4.61 9.21
CA VAL A 453 30.17 -4.68 8.61
C VAL A 453 30.06 -6.12 8.20
N THR A 454 29.30 -6.90 8.97
CA THR A 454 28.90 -8.22 8.57
C THR A 454 28.18 -7.98 7.26
N ALA A 455 28.86 -8.28 6.15
CA ALA A 455 28.19 -8.63 4.92
C ALA A 455 27.06 -9.57 5.36
N SER A 456 25.81 -9.19 5.07
CA SER A 456 24.68 -10.08 5.35
C SER A 456 25.05 -11.42 4.74
N SER A 457 25.19 -12.44 5.57
CA SER A 457 25.39 -13.80 5.12
C SER A 457 24.36 -14.10 4.02
N PRO A 458 24.74 -14.83 2.95
CA PRO A 458 23.77 -15.28 1.95
C PRO A 458 22.57 -15.95 2.66
N PRO A 459 21.35 -15.83 2.12
CA PRO A 459 20.19 -16.48 2.72
C PRO A 459 20.50 -17.97 2.86
N GLU A 460 20.46 -18.45 4.11
CA GLU A 460 20.73 -19.83 4.45
C GLU A 460 19.60 -20.71 3.90
N LEU A 461 19.90 -21.45 2.83
CA LEU A 461 18.98 -22.47 2.32
C LEU A 461 18.97 -23.65 3.30
N VAL A 462 17.78 -24.12 3.62
CA VAL A 462 17.59 -25.31 4.46
C VAL A 462 17.53 -26.52 3.55
N GLU A 463 18.52 -27.40 3.70
CA GLU A 463 18.67 -28.60 2.90
C GLU A 463 17.47 -29.56 3.02
N LEU A 464 17.22 -30.32 1.95
CA LEU A 464 16.17 -31.32 1.90
C LEU A 464 16.66 -32.64 2.53
N THR A 465 15.89 -33.19 3.46
CA THR A 465 16.14 -34.52 4.03
C THR A 465 15.13 -35.51 3.45
N LEU A 466 15.64 -36.51 2.70
CA LEU A 466 14.85 -37.61 2.16
C LEU A 466 14.75 -38.76 3.17
N LEU A 467 13.55 -39.27 3.39
CA LEU A 467 13.32 -40.45 4.24
C LEU A 467 13.49 -41.73 3.43
N THR A 468 14.73 -42.13 3.17
CA THR A 468 15.03 -43.27 2.28
C THR A 468 14.50 -44.61 2.79
N GLY A 469 14.24 -44.77 4.09
CA GLY A 469 13.61 -45.97 4.68
C GLY A 469 12.08 -45.96 4.68
N ALA A 470 11.44 -44.83 4.36
CA ALA A 470 9.98 -44.72 4.31
C ALA A 470 9.29 -45.65 3.29
N PRO A 471 9.86 -45.91 2.09
CA PRO A 471 9.28 -46.85 1.13
C PRO A 471 9.08 -48.26 1.67
N GLU A 472 9.95 -48.73 2.60
CA GLU A 472 9.82 -50.06 3.24
C GLU A 472 8.54 -50.16 4.11
N LYS A 473 8.08 -49.02 4.63
CA LYS A 473 6.82 -48.89 5.39
C LYS A 473 5.62 -48.56 4.49
N GLY A 474 5.82 -48.50 3.17
CA GLY A 474 4.80 -48.10 2.19
C GLY A 474 4.51 -46.59 2.16
N ALA A 475 5.35 -45.77 2.78
CA ALA A 475 5.25 -44.31 2.77
C ALA A 475 6.04 -43.74 1.59
N VAL A 476 5.33 -43.37 0.53
CA VAL A 476 5.90 -42.85 -0.72
C VAL A 476 5.03 -41.74 -1.29
N CYS A 477 5.63 -40.80 -2.01
CA CYS A 477 4.93 -39.77 -2.79
C CYS A 477 4.11 -40.39 -3.94
N LEU A 478 3.28 -39.57 -4.62
CA LEU A 478 2.43 -40.02 -5.74
C LEU A 478 3.16 -40.86 -6.80
N ASP A 479 4.43 -40.55 -7.08
CA ASP A 479 5.29 -41.25 -8.05
C ASP A 479 6.10 -42.43 -7.47
N GLY A 480 5.93 -42.76 -6.19
CA GLY A 480 6.68 -43.80 -5.49
C GLY A 480 8.02 -43.36 -4.88
N SER A 481 8.41 -42.09 -5.02
CA SER A 481 9.62 -41.55 -4.38
C SER A 481 9.47 -41.41 -2.85
N PRO A 482 10.57 -41.43 -2.06
CA PRO A 482 10.48 -41.27 -0.61
C PRO A 482 10.00 -39.85 -0.22
N PRO A 483 9.20 -39.69 0.85
CA PRO A 483 8.84 -38.37 1.37
C PRO A 483 10.05 -37.61 1.91
N ALA A 484 9.88 -36.31 2.11
CA ALA A 484 10.96 -35.39 2.47
C ALA A 484 10.53 -34.29 3.44
N TYR A 485 11.48 -33.79 4.22
CA TYR A 485 11.29 -32.62 5.07
C TYR A 485 12.54 -31.73 5.09
N HIS A 486 12.38 -30.47 5.46
CA HIS A 486 13.48 -29.56 5.79
C HIS A 486 13.52 -29.36 7.30
N LEU A 487 14.71 -29.32 7.89
CA LEU A 487 14.90 -29.09 9.32
C LEU A 487 15.97 -28.01 9.53
N GLN A 488 15.58 -26.95 10.23
CA GLN A 488 16.50 -25.98 10.80
C GLN A 488 16.47 -26.11 12.33
N ARG A 489 17.63 -26.40 12.93
CA ARG A 489 17.74 -26.59 14.39
C ARG A 489 17.57 -25.26 15.14
N GLY A 490 16.84 -25.34 16.25
CA GLY A 490 16.71 -24.23 17.19
C GLY A 490 17.99 -24.04 18.01
N PHE A 491 18.10 -22.89 18.66
CA PHE A 491 19.24 -22.53 19.49
C PHE A 491 18.77 -21.86 20.78
N GLY A 492 19.67 -21.70 21.74
CA GLY A 492 19.36 -21.03 23.02
C GLY A 492 18.17 -21.65 23.75
N SER A 493 17.26 -20.80 24.21
CA SER A 493 16.03 -21.18 24.92
C SER A 493 15.07 -22.01 24.06
N GLY A 494 14.99 -21.73 22.76
CA GLY A 494 14.11 -22.41 21.80
C GLY A 494 14.64 -23.75 21.30
N SER A 495 15.84 -24.18 21.70
CA SER A 495 16.44 -25.46 21.27
C SER A 495 15.62 -26.71 21.61
N ARG A 496 14.70 -26.62 22.59
CA ARG A 496 13.74 -27.67 22.96
C ARG A 496 12.30 -27.34 22.57
N SER A 497 12.10 -26.32 21.73
CA SER A 497 10.81 -25.91 21.21
C SER A 497 10.75 -26.14 19.71
N TRP A 498 9.57 -26.45 19.18
CA TRP A 498 9.42 -26.93 17.81
C TRP A 498 8.26 -26.26 17.08
N ILE A 499 8.51 -25.86 15.84
CA ILE A 499 7.53 -25.46 14.83
C ILE A 499 7.48 -26.56 13.79
N VAL A 500 6.34 -27.21 13.64
CA VAL A 500 6.09 -28.17 12.55
C VAL A 500 5.13 -27.53 11.56
N TYR A 501 5.60 -27.30 10.35
CA TYR A 501 4.86 -26.67 9.26
C TYR A 501 4.56 -27.68 8.15
N LEU A 502 3.30 -27.78 7.77
CA LEU A 502 2.87 -28.60 6.63
C LEU A 502 2.79 -27.74 5.38
N GLN A 503 3.51 -28.16 4.32
CA GLN A 503 3.38 -27.51 3.02
C GLN A 503 1.97 -27.74 2.44
N GLY A 504 1.36 -26.68 1.90
CA GLY A 504 0.14 -26.76 1.10
C GLY A 504 0.42 -26.79 -0.41
N GLY A 505 -0.61 -27.10 -1.21
CA GLY A 505 -0.48 -27.06 -2.67
C GLY A 505 -1.75 -27.36 -3.49
N ALA A 506 -2.94 -27.31 -2.89
CA ALA A 506 -4.20 -27.86 -3.44
C ALA A 506 -4.24 -29.40 -3.55
N TRP A 507 -5.37 -29.96 -3.98
CA TRP A 507 -5.60 -31.40 -4.09
C TRP A 507 -5.65 -31.88 -5.53
N CYS A 508 -5.46 -33.18 -5.73
CA CYS A 508 -5.85 -33.85 -6.96
C CYS A 508 -7.03 -34.78 -6.64
N ASN A 509 -8.09 -34.76 -7.45
CA ASN A 509 -9.36 -35.43 -7.14
C ASN A 509 -9.79 -36.45 -8.21
N THR A 510 -8.98 -36.59 -9.26
CA THR A 510 -9.15 -37.58 -10.33
C THR A 510 -7.80 -38.21 -10.64
N THR A 511 -7.80 -39.45 -11.12
CA THR A 511 -6.57 -40.15 -11.55
C THR A 511 -5.75 -39.28 -12.51
N LYS A 512 -6.40 -38.61 -13.46
CA LYS A 512 -5.74 -37.68 -14.40
C LYS A 512 -5.05 -36.53 -13.68
N SER A 513 -5.76 -35.82 -12.80
CA SER A 513 -5.16 -34.70 -12.04
C SER A 513 -4.02 -35.15 -11.12
N CYS A 514 -4.10 -36.37 -10.56
CA CYS A 514 -3.04 -36.91 -9.70
C CYS A 514 -1.84 -37.40 -10.53
N SER A 515 -2.08 -37.94 -11.72
CA SER A 515 -1.04 -38.27 -12.70
C SER A 515 -0.25 -37.03 -13.11
N GLU A 516 -0.92 -35.95 -13.50
CA GLU A 516 -0.26 -34.68 -13.83
C GLU A 516 0.56 -34.16 -12.64
N ARG A 517 0.02 -34.30 -11.43
CA ARG A 517 0.69 -33.87 -10.19
C ARG A 517 1.92 -34.68 -9.83
N LYS A 518 1.93 -35.99 -10.11
CA LYS A 518 3.09 -36.90 -9.86
C LYS A 518 4.36 -36.41 -10.56
N MET A 519 4.19 -35.63 -11.64
CA MET A 519 5.27 -35.04 -12.44
C MET A 519 5.76 -33.68 -11.91
N THR A 520 5.35 -33.28 -10.71
CA THR A 520 5.72 -31.99 -10.10
C THR A 520 6.33 -32.20 -8.70
N ALA A 521 6.93 -31.14 -8.13
CA ALA A 521 7.42 -31.14 -6.75
C ALA A 521 6.33 -31.37 -5.69
N LEU A 522 5.04 -31.33 -6.06
CA LEU A 522 3.88 -31.61 -5.21
C LEU A 522 3.38 -33.06 -5.32
N GLY A 523 4.09 -33.90 -6.07
CA GLY A 523 3.80 -35.33 -6.23
C GLY A 523 5.04 -36.22 -6.31
N SER A 524 6.24 -35.63 -6.38
CA SER A 524 7.52 -36.36 -6.38
C SER A 524 8.59 -35.60 -5.60
N SER A 525 9.29 -36.29 -4.71
CA SER A 525 10.44 -35.71 -4.00
C SER A 525 11.68 -35.55 -4.89
N LYS A 526 11.71 -36.21 -6.06
CA LYS A 526 12.78 -36.07 -7.06
C LYS A 526 12.87 -34.65 -7.65
N LEU A 527 11.81 -33.86 -7.47
CA LEU A 527 11.68 -32.49 -7.99
C LEU A 527 11.67 -31.46 -6.86
N MET A 528 11.95 -31.86 -5.61
CA MET A 528 12.00 -30.97 -4.47
C MET A 528 13.40 -30.36 -4.30
N GLU A 529 13.45 -29.04 -4.21
CA GLU A 529 14.69 -28.28 -3.99
C GLU A 529 14.80 -27.78 -2.53
N PRO A 530 16.01 -27.43 -2.06
CA PRO A 530 16.23 -26.67 -0.83
C PRO A 530 15.39 -25.39 -0.79
N VAL A 531 14.98 -24.97 0.41
CA VAL A 531 14.10 -23.80 0.59
C VAL A 531 14.66 -22.81 1.59
N GLN A 532 14.35 -21.53 1.39
CA GLN A 532 14.60 -20.51 2.39
C GLN A 532 13.45 -20.46 3.39
N PHE A 533 13.78 -20.39 4.68
CA PHE A 533 12.79 -20.20 5.74
C PHE A 533 12.56 -18.71 6.00
N ASP A 534 11.29 -18.30 6.03
CA ASP A 534 10.86 -16.92 6.22
C ASP A 534 9.54 -16.83 7.01
N GLY A 535 9.12 -15.62 7.39
CA GLY A 535 7.94 -15.41 8.24
C GLY A 535 8.08 -16.15 9.59
N ILE A 536 7.09 -16.98 9.95
CA ILE A 536 7.15 -17.80 11.19
C ILE A 536 8.30 -18.81 11.20
N LEU A 537 8.90 -19.12 10.05
CA LEU A 537 10.05 -20.03 9.96
C LEU A 537 11.38 -19.28 10.06
N SER A 538 11.38 -17.94 10.02
CA SER A 538 12.61 -17.15 10.03
C SER A 538 13.39 -17.33 11.34
N ASN A 539 14.73 -17.36 11.26
CA ASN A 539 15.65 -17.34 12.42
C ASN A 539 16.03 -15.94 12.88
N ARG A 540 15.48 -14.91 12.23
CA ARG A 540 15.75 -13.51 12.56
C ARG A 540 14.70 -13.01 13.55
N HIS A 541 15.14 -12.59 14.73
CA HIS A 541 14.26 -12.03 15.76
C HIS A 541 13.42 -10.85 15.24
N GLN A 542 13.93 -10.02 14.32
CA GLN A 542 13.13 -8.90 13.77
C GLN A 542 11.98 -9.34 12.88
N LEU A 543 12.01 -10.56 12.34
CA LEU A 543 10.99 -11.11 11.45
C LEU A 543 10.11 -12.13 12.17
N ASN A 544 10.60 -12.73 13.24
CA ASN A 544 9.91 -13.77 14.00
C ASN A 544 10.21 -13.64 15.51
N PRO A 545 9.71 -12.59 16.16
CA PRO A 545 10.17 -12.18 17.49
C PRO A 545 10.06 -13.27 18.54
N ASP A 546 9.02 -14.09 18.46
CA ASP A 546 8.65 -15.05 19.50
C ASP A 546 9.12 -16.50 19.24
N PHE A 547 9.38 -16.85 17.97
CA PHE A 547 9.67 -18.23 17.57
C PHE A 547 11.01 -18.38 16.80
N TYR A 548 11.80 -17.30 16.68
CA TYR A 548 13.03 -17.30 15.87
C TYR A 548 14.08 -18.34 16.29
N ASP A 549 14.17 -18.68 17.58
CA ASP A 549 15.18 -19.60 18.13
C ASP A 549 14.70 -21.05 18.24
N TRP A 550 13.51 -21.37 17.72
CA TRP A 550 12.90 -22.71 17.78
C TRP A 550 13.42 -23.64 16.68
N ASN A 551 13.31 -24.95 16.89
CA ASN A 551 13.47 -25.93 15.80
C ASN A 551 12.33 -25.74 14.80
N LYS A 552 12.64 -25.65 13.51
CA LYS A 552 11.64 -25.50 12.45
C LYS A 552 11.72 -26.66 11.49
N VAL A 553 10.58 -27.29 11.26
CA VAL A 553 10.42 -28.40 10.31
C VAL A 553 9.40 -28.01 9.26
N VAL A 554 9.76 -28.12 7.98
CA VAL A 554 8.81 -28.04 6.86
C VAL A 554 8.67 -29.43 6.25
N ILE A 555 7.51 -30.05 6.44
CA ILE A 555 7.19 -31.33 5.82
C ILE A 555 6.70 -31.04 4.39
N ARG A 556 7.38 -31.60 3.40
CA ARG A 556 7.08 -31.34 1.99
C ARG A 556 5.89 -32.20 1.54
N TYR A 557 4.95 -31.56 0.87
CA TYR A 557 3.69 -32.17 0.45
C TYR A 557 3.85 -32.91 -0.87
N CYS A 558 3.46 -34.20 -0.91
CA CYS A 558 3.58 -35.02 -2.11
C CYS A 558 2.54 -36.14 -2.28
N ASP A 559 1.45 -36.17 -1.49
CA ASP A 559 0.47 -37.27 -1.49
C ASP A 559 -0.85 -36.95 -2.21
N GLY A 560 -1.16 -35.67 -2.44
CA GLY A 560 -2.36 -35.26 -3.18
C GLY A 560 -3.65 -35.09 -2.36
N ALA A 561 -3.67 -35.41 -1.06
CA ALA A 561 -4.83 -35.23 -0.18
C ALA A 561 -4.47 -34.72 1.23
N SER A 562 -3.60 -33.71 1.36
CA SER A 562 -3.22 -33.13 2.67
C SER A 562 -2.80 -34.18 3.72
N PHE A 563 -1.96 -35.15 3.34
CA PHE A 563 -1.47 -36.23 4.21
C PHE A 563 -2.57 -37.15 4.78
N SER A 564 -3.68 -37.32 4.06
CA SER A 564 -4.85 -38.04 4.60
C SER A 564 -5.22 -39.35 3.88
N GLY A 565 -4.72 -39.57 2.67
CA GLY A 565 -5.05 -40.77 1.89
C GLY A 565 -4.24 -41.99 2.32
N ASP A 566 -4.83 -43.18 2.18
CA ASP A 566 -4.11 -44.46 2.13
C ASP A 566 -4.74 -45.40 1.09
N ALA A 567 -4.32 -45.23 -0.16
CA ALA A 567 -4.76 -46.05 -1.29
C ALA A 567 -3.65 -46.21 -2.35
N GLU A 568 -3.85 -47.16 -3.25
CA GLU A 568 -3.11 -47.27 -4.51
C GLU A 568 -4.10 -47.17 -5.67
N GLY A 569 -3.66 -46.54 -6.75
CA GLY A 569 -4.37 -46.51 -8.02
C GLY A 569 -3.45 -46.88 -9.17
N GLU A 570 -4.03 -46.93 -10.36
CA GLU A 570 -3.32 -47.15 -11.61
C GLU A 570 -3.48 -45.92 -12.49
N ASP A 571 -2.39 -45.50 -13.12
CA ASP A 571 -2.34 -44.39 -14.06
C ASP A 571 -2.69 -44.84 -15.49
N GLN A 572 -2.93 -43.90 -16.40
CA GLN A 572 -3.31 -44.15 -17.79
C GLN A 572 -2.25 -44.95 -18.58
N ASP A 573 -1.00 -44.90 -18.14
CA ASP A 573 0.13 -45.64 -18.71
C ASP A 573 0.36 -47.02 -18.05
N GLY A 574 -0.50 -47.42 -17.10
CA GLY A 574 -0.38 -48.65 -16.31
C GLY A 574 0.61 -48.56 -15.14
N SER A 575 1.22 -47.41 -14.89
CA SER A 575 2.07 -47.19 -13.72
C SER A 575 1.24 -47.04 -12.43
N LYS A 576 1.83 -47.38 -11.28
CA LYS A 576 1.16 -47.18 -9.99
C LYS A 576 1.12 -45.71 -9.59
N LEU A 577 -0.02 -45.29 -9.06
CA LEU A 577 -0.21 -44.02 -8.34
C LEU A 577 -0.38 -44.31 -6.85
N PHE A 578 0.35 -43.60 -6.01
CA PHE A 578 0.40 -43.85 -4.57
C PHE A 578 -0.24 -42.73 -3.76
N TYR A 579 -1.42 -42.97 -3.19
CA TYR A 579 -2.12 -42.02 -2.33
C TYR A 579 -1.78 -42.32 -0.86
N ARG A 580 -0.53 -42.09 -0.44
CA ARG A 580 0.02 -42.58 0.84
C ARG A 580 0.23 -41.50 1.90
N GLY A 581 -0.61 -40.46 1.87
CA GLY A 581 -0.50 -39.31 2.76
C GLY A 581 -0.44 -39.66 4.24
N LEU A 582 -1.32 -40.55 4.69
CA LEU A 582 -1.37 -40.99 6.09
C LEU A 582 -0.07 -41.69 6.51
N ARG A 583 0.46 -42.55 5.64
CA ARG A 583 1.72 -43.25 5.90
C ARG A 583 2.92 -42.30 5.91
N ILE A 584 2.93 -41.33 4.99
CA ILE A 584 3.96 -40.29 4.96
C ILE A 584 3.97 -39.53 6.29
N TRP A 585 2.80 -39.13 6.77
CA TRP A 585 2.66 -38.45 8.06
C TRP A 585 3.23 -39.28 9.21
N ASP A 586 2.82 -40.55 9.33
CA ASP A 586 3.27 -41.42 10.42
C ASP A 586 4.79 -41.59 10.43
N VAL A 587 5.40 -41.86 9.27
CA VAL A 587 6.85 -42.08 9.18
C VAL A 587 7.64 -40.79 9.43
N VAL A 588 7.16 -39.64 8.93
CA VAL A 588 7.82 -38.36 9.20
C VAL A 588 7.73 -38.03 10.68
N VAL A 589 6.57 -38.22 11.33
CA VAL A 589 6.45 -37.95 12.77
C VAL A 589 7.33 -38.89 13.59
N GLU A 590 7.40 -40.18 13.26
CA GLU A 590 8.30 -41.14 13.92
C GLU A 590 9.77 -40.71 13.83
N GLU A 591 10.22 -40.27 12.64
CA GLU A 591 11.55 -39.69 12.44
C GLU A 591 11.77 -38.46 13.34
N LEU A 592 10.83 -37.51 13.31
CA LEU A 592 10.92 -36.28 14.10
C LEU A 592 11.00 -36.58 15.60
N MET A 593 10.24 -37.57 16.08
CA MET A 593 10.32 -38.07 17.46
C MET A 593 11.72 -38.58 17.80
N GLY A 594 12.34 -39.36 16.90
CA GLY A 594 13.69 -39.90 17.07
C GLY A 594 14.79 -38.83 17.11
N ILE A 595 14.64 -37.72 16.37
CA ILE A 595 15.65 -36.66 16.31
C ILE A 595 15.48 -35.54 17.35
N GLY A 596 14.49 -35.66 18.24
CA GLY A 596 14.34 -34.80 19.43
C GLY A 596 12.95 -34.20 19.66
N LEU A 597 11.96 -34.44 18.81
CA LEU A 597 10.59 -33.94 19.04
C LEU A 597 9.95 -34.56 20.29
N ALA A 598 10.31 -35.81 20.63
CA ALA A 598 9.84 -36.48 21.84
C ALA A 598 10.25 -35.78 23.15
N GLU A 599 11.32 -34.98 23.10
CA GLU A 599 11.83 -34.21 24.24
C GLU A 599 11.38 -32.74 24.23
N ALA A 600 10.44 -32.38 23.34
CA ALA A 600 9.99 -31.01 23.19
C ALA A 600 9.31 -30.50 24.48
N LYS A 601 9.73 -29.32 24.94
CA LYS A 601 9.06 -28.61 26.04
C LYS A 601 7.83 -27.84 25.57
N GLN A 602 7.89 -27.33 24.34
CA GLN A 602 6.83 -26.57 23.69
C GLN A 602 6.76 -26.99 22.23
N LEU A 603 5.55 -27.21 21.74
CA LEU A 603 5.27 -27.57 20.36
C LEU A 603 4.21 -26.62 19.82
N HIS A 604 4.51 -25.96 18.70
CA HIS A 604 3.55 -25.18 17.94
C HIS A 604 3.33 -25.86 16.59
N TYR A 605 2.09 -26.27 16.34
CA TYR A 605 1.70 -26.86 15.07
C TYR A 605 1.24 -25.75 14.14
N CYS A 606 2.10 -25.40 13.18
CA CYS A 606 1.92 -24.20 12.38
C CYS A 606 1.29 -24.56 11.04
N THR A 607 -0.03 -24.72 11.05
CA THR A 607 -0.94 -24.49 9.92
C THR A 607 -2.35 -24.78 10.42
N VAL A 608 -3.12 -23.72 10.69
CA VAL A 608 -4.57 -23.80 10.71
C VAL A 608 -5.11 -22.66 9.85
N THR A 609 -4.65 -22.61 8.60
CA THR A 609 -5.44 -22.03 7.51
C THR A 609 -6.56 -23.02 7.26
N ILE A 610 -7.67 -22.83 7.95
CA ILE A 610 -8.87 -23.62 7.73
C ILE A 610 -9.44 -23.12 6.39
N PHE A 611 -9.68 -24.02 5.44
CA PHE A 611 -10.56 -23.76 4.31
C PHE A 611 -12.00 -23.58 4.85
N VAL A 612 -12.27 -22.47 5.53
CA VAL A 612 -13.56 -22.23 6.19
C VAL A 612 -14.52 -21.70 5.16
N LEU A 613 -15.04 -22.56 4.31
CA LEU A 613 -16.35 -22.32 3.75
C LEU A 613 -17.09 -23.65 3.62
N ASP A 614 -18.24 -23.73 4.29
CA ASP A 614 -19.29 -24.67 3.93
C ASP A 614 -19.83 -24.32 2.53
N PHE A 615 -19.17 -24.88 1.51
CA PHE A 615 -19.60 -24.91 0.10
C PHE A 615 -20.41 -26.17 -0.25
N LEU A 616 -20.66 -27.09 0.70
CA LEU A 616 -21.48 -28.30 0.44
C LEU A 616 -22.85 -27.94 -0.14
N GLY A 617 -23.36 -26.79 0.29
CA GLY A 617 -24.64 -26.19 -0.07
C GLY A 617 -24.64 -25.23 -1.27
N ARG A 618 -23.50 -24.67 -1.70
CA ARG A 618 -23.49 -23.50 -2.58
C ARG A 618 -22.97 -23.79 -3.97
N LYS A 619 -23.65 -23.16 -4.92
CA LYS A 619 -23.20 -23.04 -6.29
C LYS A 619 -22.16 -21.92 -6.36
N ASP A 620 -21.08 -22.14 -7.10
CA ASP A 620 -20.21 -21.08 -7.58
C ASP A 620 -20.97 -20.18 -8.58
N LEU A 621 -20.31 -19.16 -9.15
CA LEU A 621 -20.93 -18.28 -10.14
C LEU A 621 -21.36 -18.98 -11.43
N SER A 622 -20.86 -20.18 -11.71
CA SER A 622 -21.30 -21.00 -12.86
C SER A 622 -22.57 -21.80 -12.56
N GLY A 623 -22.99 -21.87 -11.30
CA GLY A 623 -24.13 -22.68 -10.89
C GLY A 623 -23.74 -24.08 -10.40
N GLU A 624 -22.45 -24.38 -10.29
CA GLU A 624 -21.92 -25.70 -9.96
C GLU A 624 -21.45 -25.81 -8.50
N ARG A 625 -21.47 -27.03 -7.96
CA ARG A 625 -20.97 -27.31 -6.59
C ARG A 625 -19.52 -27.81 -6.64
N PHE A 626 -18.63 -27.01 -7.23
CA PHE A 626 -17.25 -27.39 -7.52
C PHE A 626 -16.53 -28.03 -6.33
N MET A 627 -16.54 -27.38 -5.16
CA MET A 627 -15.84 -27.91 -3.97
C MET A 627 -16.41 -29.24 -3.48
N ARG A 628 -17.72 -29.45 -3.60
CA ARG A 628 -18.30 -30.75 -3.22
C ARG A 628 -17.82 -31.85 -4.15
N SER A 629 -17.73 -31.58 -5.45
CA SER A 629 -17.19 -32.51 -6.45
C SER A 629 -15.69 -32.78 -6.21
N LEU A 630 -14.92 -31.73 -5.90
CA LEU A 630 -13.50 -31.83 -5.56
C LEU A 630 -13.28 -32.73 -4.33
N CYS A 631 -13.94 -32.43 -3.22
CA CYS A 631 -13.85 -33.22 -1.99
C CYS A 631 -14.30 -34.67 -2.20
N ASN A 632 -15.39 -34.89 -2.94
CA ASN A 632 -15.88 -36.23 -3.25
C ASN A 632 -14.82 -37.04 -3.99
N GLY A 633 -14.21 -36.45 -5.01
CA GLY A 633 -13.13 -37.09 -5.76
C GLY A 633 -11.94 -37.44 -4.86
N VAL A 634 -11.49 -36.52 -3.99
CA VAL A 634 -10.39 -36.78 -3.05
C VAL A 634 -10.73 -37.90 -2.07
N VAL A 635 -11.88 -37.82 -1.40
CA VAL A 635 -12.27 -38.76 -0.34
C VAL A 635 -12.39 -40.19 -0.87
N HIS A 636 -12.98 -40.36 -2.05
CA HIS A 636 -13.21 -41.68 -2.63
C HIS A 636 -12.00 -42.22 -3.39
N LEU A 637 -11.29 -41.39 -4.15
CA LEU A 637 -10.11 -41.84 -4.92
C LEU A 637 -8.95 -42.24 -3.99
N GLN A 638 -8.75 -41.47 -2.92
CA GLN A 638 -7.57 -41.59 -2.06
C GLN A 638 -7.86 -42.29 -0.73
N ASN A 639 -9.07 -42.82 -0.53
CA ASN A 639 -9.50 -43.55 0.66
C ASN A 639 -9.28 -42.78 1.98
N VAL A 640 -9.72 -41.52 2.03
CA VAL A 640 -9.50 -40.63 3.19
C VAL A 640 -10.39 -40.97 4.40
N ARG A 641 -11.34 -41.90 4.23
CA ARG A 641 -12.40 -42.19 5.22
C ARG A 641 -11.87 -42.51 6.62
N GLU A 642 -10.71 -43.15 6.72
CA GLU A 642 -10.17 -43.63 8.01
C GLU A 642 -9.78 -42.52 8.98
N ILE A 643 -9.39 -41.36 8.46
CA ILE A 643 -8.94 -40.22 9.29
C ILE A 643 -10.08 -39.28 9.68
N LEU A 644 -11.28 -39.47 9.10
CA LEU A 644 -12.42 -38.59 9.33
C LEU A 644 -13.06 -38.83 10.71
N PRO A 645 -13.61 -37.80 11.37
CA PRO A 645 -14.22 -37.96 12.69
C PRO A 645 -15.36 -38.99 12.69
N LYS A 646 -15.24 -40.02 13.53
CA LYS A 646 -16.23 -41.10 13.64
C LYS A 646 -17.64 -40.58 13.96
N ASP A 647 -17.74 -39.58 14.83
CA ASP A 647 -19.01 -38.95 15.20
C ASP A 647 -19.68 -38.27 14.00
N CYS A 648 -18.90 -37.70 13.07
CA CYS A 648 -19.42 -37.13 11.84
C CYS A 648 -19.86 -38.24 10.88
N LEU A 649 -19.03 -39.28 10.67
CA LEU A 649 -19.34 -40.41 9.79
C LEU A 649 -20.60 -41.19 10.20
N SER A 650 -20.99 -41.12 11.47
CA SER A 650 -22.23 -41.71 11.96
C SER A 650 -23.50 -40.96 11.52
N LYS A 651 -23.36 -39.71 11.05
CA LYS A 651 -24.46 -38.78 10.75
C LYS A 651 -24.45 -38.24 9.32
N LYS A 652 -23.30 -38.24 8.66
CA LYS A 652 -23.04 -37.53 7.40
C LYS A 652 -22.21 -38.38 6.45
N ASP A 653 -22.32 -38.05 5.16
CA ASP A 653 -21.49 -38.62 4.11
C ASP A 653 -19.98 -38.28 4.35
N PRO A 654 -19.03 -39.19 4.04
CA PRO A 654 -17.61 -38.93 4.17
C PRO A 654 -17.13 -37.64 3.49
N THR A 655 -17.69 -37.29 2.34
CA THR A 655 -17.38 -36.04 1.64
C THR A 655 -17.72 -34.82 2.50
N GLU A 656 -18.85 -34.85 3.21
CA GLU A 656 -19.24 -33.76 4.12
C GLU A 656 -18.31 -33.69 5.33
N CYS A 657 -17.92 -34.84 5.87
CA CYS A 657 -17.03 -34.92 7.02
C CYS A 657 -15.59 -34.46 6.71
N PHE A 658 -15.18 -34.46 5.45
CA PHE A 658 -13.88 -33.94 5.01
C PHE A 658 -13.84 -32.41 4.91
N PHE A 659 -14.98 -31.71 4.95
CA PHE A 659 -14.97 -30.24 4.95
C PHE A 659 -14.47 -29.69 6.28
N ALA A 660 -13.70 -28.62 6.19
CA ALA A 660 -13.04 -28.01 7.33
C ALA A 660 -14.04 -27.53 8.40
N VAL A 661 -15.24 -27.09 8.02
CA VAL A 661 -16.33 -26.70 8.92
C VAL A 661 -16.86 -27.84 9.81
N GLU A 662 -16.73 -29.09 9.36
CA GLU A 662 -17.09 -30.27 10.16
C GLU A 662 -15.87 -30.81 10.93
N LEU A 663 -14.69 -30.80 10.30
CA LEU A 663 -13.44 -31.20 10.94
C LEU A 663 -13.13 -30.34 12.17
N ILE A 664 -13.31 -29.02 12.07
CA ILE A 664 -13.03 -28.06 13.14
C ILE A 664 -13.80 -28.36 14.43
N LYS A 665 -15.03 -28.91 14.32
CA LYS A 665 -15.87 -29.27 15.47
C LYS A 665 -15.30 -30.43 16.28
N SER A 666 -14.41 -31.22 15.68
CA SER A 666 -13.79 -32.40 16.29
C SER A 666 -12.39 -32.12 16.86
N ILE A 667 -11.83 -30.93 16.62
CA ILE A 667 -10.51 -30.55 17.13
C ILE A 667 -10.60 -30.25 18.63
N ARG A 668 -9.78 -30.95 19.42
CA ARG A 668 -9.69 -30.74 20.88
C ARG A 668 -8.49 -29.88 21.28
N THR A 669 -7.45 -29.86 20.45
CA THR A 669 -6.23 -29.09 20.70
C THR A 669 -6.51 -27.59 20.57
N PRO A 670 -6.06 -26.74 21.51
CA PRO A 670 -6.10 -25.29 21.36
C PRO A 670 -5.53 -24.86 20.00
N THR A 671 -6.30 -24.08 19.26
CA THR A 671 -6.04 -23.78 17.86
C THR A 671 -6.08 -22.29 17.62
N PHE A 672 -5.12 -21.77 16.85
CA PHE A 672 -5.14 -20.39 16.37
C PHE A 672 -5.51 -20.36 14.91
N ILE A 673 -6.65 -19.75 14.58
CA ILE A 673 -7.12 -19.63 13.21
C ILE A 673 -6.56 -18.36 12.59
N LEU A 674 -5.88 -18.50 11.47
CA LEU A 674 -5.45 -17.38 10.64
C LEU A 674 -6.07 -17.52 9.25
N ASN A 675 -6.81 -16.50 8.82
CA ASN A 675 -7.39 -16.46 7.49
C ASN A 675 -7.55 -15.03 6.98
N SER A 676 -7.71 -14.86 5.68
CA SER A 676 -8.20 -13.60 5.11
C SER A 676 -9.73 -13.65 4.90
N ASP A 677 -10.40 -12.51 5.08
CA ASP A 677 -11.81 -12.31 4.70
C ASP A 677 -12.06 -12.53 3.20
N TYR A 678 -11.03 -12.26 2.40
CA TYR A 678 -11.03 -12.32 0.94
C TYR A 678 -9.86 -13.15 0.44
N ASP A 679 -9.83 -14.42 0.82
CA ASP A 679 -8.81 -15.37 0.37
C ASP A 679 -8.76 -15.40 -1.17
N SER A 680 -7.64 -14.91 -1.73
CA SER A 680 -7.53 -14.68 -3.18
C SER A 680 -7.57 -15.98 -3.97
N TRP A 681 -7.10 -17.09 -3.39
CA TRP A 681 -7.14 -18.40 -4.01
C TRP A 681 -8.57 -18.96 -4.02
N GLN A 682 -9.29 -18.88 -2.90
CA GLN A 682 -10.68 -19.32 -2.81
C GLN A 682 -11.58 -18.47 -3.73
N ILE A 683 -11.38 -17.16 -3.79
CA ILE A 683 -12.15 -16.30 -4.69
C ILE A 683 -11.88 -16.68 -6.15
N GLY A 684 -10.62 -16.83 -6.54
CA GLY A 684 -10.23 -17.09 -7.93
C GLY A 684 -10.50 -18.51 -8.43
N ASN A 685 -10.49 -19.52 -7.55
CA ASN A 685 -10.61 -20.93 -7.94
C ASN A 685 -11.93 -21.58 -7.50
N VAL A 686 -12.62 -21.03 -6.49
CA VAL A 686 -13.83 -21.63 -5.92
C VAL A 686 -15.06 -20.76 -6.16
N LEU A 687 -15.03 -19.49 -5.75
CA LEU A 687 -16.20 -18.62 -5.88
C LEU A 687 -16.44 -18.23 -7.34
N ALA A 688 -15.39 -17.77 -8.00
CA ALA A 688 -15.39 -17.34 -9.38
C ALA A 688 -14.27 -18.08 -10.12
N PRO A 689 -14.43 -19.36 -10.52
CA PRO A 689 -13.45 -20.06 -11.35
C PRO A 689 -13.26 -19.39 -12.74
N ASN A 690 -12.35 -19.86 -13.60
CA ASN A 690 -12.19 -19.26 -14.93
C ASN A 690 -13.34 -19.65 -15.87
N GLY A 691 -14.05 -18.65 -16.41
CA GLY A 691 -15.21 -18.83 -17.28
C GLY A 691 -15.95 -17.52 -17.56
N SER A 692 -16.87 -17.55 -18.54
CA SER A 692 -17.78 -16.44 -18.83
C SER A 692 -19.02 -16.55 -17.95
N TYR A 693 -19.27 -15.54 -17.12
CA TYR A 693 -20.42 -15.50 -16.21
C TYR A 693 -21.52 -14.59 -16.74
N PRO A 694 -22.81 -14.91 -16.52
CA PRO A 694 -23.89 -14.01 -16.89
C PRO A 694 -23.75 -12.67 -16.17
N GLY A 695 -23.78 -11.56 -16.93
CA GLY A 695 -23.81 -10.20 -16.38
C GLY A 695 -22.49 -9.44 -16.53
N GLU A 696 -21.37 -9.89 -15.96
CA GLU A 696 -20.14 -9.07 -15.82
C GLU A 696 -18.85 -9.95 -15.73
N SER A 697 -17.72 -9.47 -16.27
CA SER A 697 -16.44 -10.19 -16.22
C SER A 697 -15.76 -10.12 -14.85
N TRP A 698 -15.29 -11.26 -14.35
CA TRP A 698 -14.55 -11.36 -13.08
C TRP A 698 -13.03 -11.30 -13.25
N SER A 699 -12.50 -11.23 -14.47
CA SER A 699 -11.05 -11.29 -14.72
C SER A 699 -10.27 -10.18 -14.00
N SER A 700 -10.76 -8.93 -14.06
CA SER A 700 -10.12 -7.79 -13.40
C SER A 700 -10.29 -7.83 -11.87
N CYS A 701 -11.50 -8.14 -11.39
CA CYS A 701 -11.85 -8.22 -9.97
C CYS A 701 -11.06 -9.31 -9.21
N LYS A 702 -10.77 -10.45 -9.85
CA LYS A 702 -9.95 -11.52 -9.25
C LYS A 702 -8.46 -11.17 -9.12
N LEU A 703 -7.97 -10.26 -9.94
CA LEU A 703 -6.58 -9.81 -9.89
C LEU A 703 -6.42 -8.71 -8.85
N ASP A 704 -7.43 -7.84 -8.74
CA ASP A 704 -7.46 -6.76 -7.78
C ASP A 704 -8.90 -6.46 -7.36
N ILE A 705 -9.21 -6.66 -6.07
CA ILE A 705 -10.54 -6.43 -5.52
C ILE A 705 -11.02 -4.98 -5.68
N ARG A 706 -10.09 -4.02 -5.87
CA ARG A 706 -10.39 -2.61 -6.14
C ARG A 706 -11.05 -2.39 -7.51
N ASN A 707 -10.89 -3.35 -8.42
CA ASN A 707 -11.49 -3.31 -9.75
C ASN A 707 -12.86 -4.01 -9.81
N CYS A 708 -13.39 -4.48 -8.68
CA CYS A 708 -14.70 -5.12 -8.63
C CYS A 708 -15.82 -4.08 -8.79
N SER A 709 -16.86 -4.42 -9.55
CA SER A 709 -18.11 -3.66 -9.58
C SER A 709 -18.85 -3.75 -8.25
N SER A 710 -19.83 -2.88 -8.01
CA SER A 710 -20.63 -2.93 -6.78
C SER A 710 -21.33 -4.27 -6.59
N LYS A 711 -21.82 -4.91 -7.67
CA LYS A 711 -22.43 -6.24 -7.60
C LYS A 711 -21.41 -7.33 -7.26
N GLN A 712 -20.19 -7.23 -7.77
CA GLN A 712 -19.11 -8.15 -7.44
C GLN A 712 -18.68 -7.98 -5.97
N ILE A 713 -18.58 -6.75 -5.49
CA ILE A 713 -18.33 -6.43 -4.08
C ILE A 713 -19.43 -7.00 -3.17
N ASP A 714 -20.70 -6.91 -3.55
CA ASP A 714 -21.80 -7.52 -2.79
C ASP A 714 -21.66 -9.05 -2.68
N ILE A 715 -21.25 -9.72 -3.74
CA ILE A 715 -20.97 -11.16 -3.76
C ILE A 715 -19.79 -11.49 -2.82
N LEU A 716 -18.72 -10.69 -2.86
CA LEU A 716 -17.57 -10.84 -1.97
C LEU A 716 -17.93 -10.56 -0.51
N HIS A 717 -18.86 -9.63 -0.23
CA HIS A 717 -19.41 -9.45 1.11
C HIS A 717 -20.24 -10.65 1.56
N GLY A 718 -20.99 -11.29 0.66
CA GLY A 718 -21.68 -12.54 0.93
C GLY A 718 -20.72 -13.67 1.30
N PHE A 719 -19.61 -13.78 0.57
CA PHE A 719 -18.51 -14.72 0.84
C PHE A 719 -17.93 -14.50 2.24
N ARG A 720 -17.54 -13.26 2.57
CA ARG A 720 -17.03 -12.87 3.89
C ARG A 720 -18.03 -13.16 5.02
N LYS A 721 -19.30 -12.78 4.85
CA LYS A 721 -20.35 -13.02 5.86
C LYS A 721 -20.47 -14.50 6.20
N LYS A 722 -20.31 -15.40 5.22
CA LYS A 722 -20.34 -16.86 5.45
C LYS A 722 -19.09 -17.35 6.19
N LEU A 723 -17.90 -16.89 5.81
CA LEU A 723 -16.65 -17.19 6.51
C LEU A 723 -16.76 -16.83 8.01
N VAL A 724 -17.13 -15.58 8.31
CA VAL A 724 -17.28 -15.11 9.70
C VAL A 724 -18.35 -15.90 10.46
N HIS A 725 -19.45 -16.27 9.79
CA HIS A 725 -20.47 -17.13 10.39
C HIS A 725 -19.93 -18.51 10.78
N ASP A 726 -19.18 -19.15 9.88
CA ASP A 726 -18.64 -20.49 10.09
C ASP A 726 -17.52 -20.50 11.16
N LEU A 727 -16.81 -19.39 11.32
CA LEU A 727 -15.81 -19.19 12.37
C LEU A 727 -16.37 -19.03 13.79
N LYS A 728 -17.69 -18.93 13.97
CA LYS A 728 -18.32 -18.85 15.30
C LYS A 728 -17.98 -20.04 16.21
N VAL A 729 -17.64 -21.20 15.64
CA VAL A 729 -17.17 -22.36 16.40
C VAL A 729 -15.91 -22.03 17.20
N ALA A 730 -14.98 -21.27 16.62
CA ALA A 730 -13.77 -20.81 17.29
C ALA A 730 -14.04 -19.66 18.27
N GLU A 731 -14.99 -18.78 17.93
CA GLU A 731 -15.43 -17.71 18.82
C GLU A 731 -16.01 -18.27 20.13
N GLY A 732 -16.72 -19.40 20.08
CA GLY A 732 -17.24 -20.10 21.25
C GLY A 732 -16.19 -20.78 22.13
N ASN A 733 -14.98 -21.07 21.61
CA ASN A 733 -13.93 -21.78 22.35
C ASN A 733 -12.95 -20.81 23.01
N ARG A 734 -12.84 -20.81 24.34
CA ARG A 734 -12.05 -19.82 25.09
C ARG A 734 -10.54 -19.97 24.94
N ASP A 735 -10.07 -21.18 24.68
CA ASP A 735 -8.63 -21.49 24.58
C ASP A 735 -8.09 -21.29 23.16
N TRP A 736 -8.97 -20.98 22.21
CA TRP A 736 -8.63 -20.79 20.81
C TRP A 736 -8.33 -19.31 20.50
N GLY A 737 -7.43 -19.10 19.56
CA GLY A 737 -7.09 -17.80 19.01
C GLY A 737 -7.60 -17.64 17.58
N MET A 738 -7.73 -16.39 17.12
CA MET A 738 -8.19 -16.07 15.79
C MET A 738 -7.65 -14.71 15.32
N PHE A 739 -7.21 -14.65 14.07
CA PHE A 739 -6.83 -13.43 13.37
C PHE A 739 -7.39 -13.50 11.94
N VAL A 740 -8.33 -12.63 11.61
CA VAL A 740 -8.96 -12.56 10.28
C VAL A 740 -8.85 -11.15 9.74
N ASP A 741 -7.96 -10.93 8.78
CA ASP A 741 -7.77 -9.62 8.15
C ASP A 741 -8.49 -9.49 6.81
N SER A 742 -8.71 -8.26 6.34
CA SER A 742 -9.37 -7.99 5.05
C SER A 742 -8.43 -8.00 3.84
N CYS A 743 -7.19 -8.49 3.95
CA CYS A 743 -6.22 -8.45 2.86
C CYS A 743 -6.58 -9.44 1.76
N PHE A 744 -6.49 -9.08 0.49
CA PHE A 744 -6.69 -10.01 -0.62
C PHE A 744 -5.46 -10.93 -0.82
N THR A 745 -5.33 -11.98 -0.02
CA THR A 745 -4.13 -12.84 0.03
C THR A 745 -4.48 -14.31 0.34
N HIS A 746 -3.56 -15.23 0.05
CA HIS A 746 -3.66 -16.65 0.41
C HIS A 746 -2.33 -17.11 1.03
N CYS A 747 -2.41 -17.84 2.15
CA CYS A 747 -1.28 -18.26 3.00
C CYS A 747 -0.43 -17.08 3.55
N GLN A 748 -0.46 -16.84 4.86
CA GLN A 748 0.13 -15.62 5.44
C GLN A 748 1.30 -15.87 6.40
N THR A 749 1.45 -17.08 6.95
CA THR A 749 2.51 -17.39 7.92
C THR A 749 3.94 -17.47 7.35
N PRO A 750 4.18 -17.93 6.10
CA PRO A 750 5.55 -18.13 5.61
C PRO A 750 6.18 -16.87 4.99
N PHE A 751 5.46 -15.74 4.96
CA PHE A 751 5.94 -14.51 4.31
C PHE A 751 6.13 -13.38 5.33
N ASN A 752 7.30 -12.74 5.34
CA ASN A 752 7.58 -11.61 6.24
C ASN A 752 6.57 -10.47 6.09
N ILE A 753 6.19 -10.16 4.84
CA ILE A 753 5.30 -9.05 4.54
C ILE A 753 3.93 -9.23 5.17
N SER A 754 3.45 -10.46 5.36
CA SER A 754 2.19 -10.72 6.08
C SER A 754 2.40 -11.02 7.57
N TRP A 755 3.49 -11.70 7.93
CA TRP A 755 3.72 -12.18 9.29
C TRP A 755 4.14 -11.08 10.29
N HIS A 756 5.28 -10.43 10.04
CA HIS A 756 5.84 -9.41 10.92
C HIS A 756 6.87 -8.52 10.19
N SER A 757 6.40 -7.34 9.78
CA SER A 757 7.19 -6.29 9.15
C SER A 757 6.49 -4.93 9.36
N PRO A 758 7.14 -3.79 9.08
CA PRO A 758 6.49 -2.48 9.14
C PRO A 758 5.27 -2.34 8.24
N THR A 759 5.21 -3.10 7.14
CA THR A 759 4.10 -3.09 6.18
C THR A 759 3.13 -4.26 6.38
N SER A 760 3.27 -5.03 7.46
CA SER A 760 2.41 -6.18 7.69
C SER A 760 0.98 -5.79 8.06
N PRO A 761 -0.03 -6.60 7.67
CA PRO A 761 -1.39 -6.44 8.12
C PRO A 761 -1.44 -6.35 9.64
N ARG A 762 -2.16 -5.35 10.15
CA ARG A 762 -2.40 -5.16 11.58
C ARG A 762 -3.88 -5.08 11.83
N LEU A 763 -4.33 -5.76 12.87
CA LEU A 763 -5.65 -5.56 13.45
C LEU A 763 -5.44 -4.85 14.79
N GLY A 764 -6.00 -3.65 14.90
CA GLY A 764 -5.59 -2.71 15.95
C GLY A 764 -4.11 -2.34 15.80
N ASP A 765 -3.31 -2.61 16.83
CA ASP A 765 -1.88 -2.34 16.85
C ASP A 765 -1.00 -3.60 16.62
N LYS A 766 -1.60 -4.78 16.42
CA LYS A 766 -0.88 -6.07 16.39
C LYS A 766 -0.76 -6.67 15.00
N THR A 767 0.44 -7.14 14.62
CA THR A 767 0.64 -8.02 13.47
C THR A 767 0.17 -9.45 13.78
N ILE A 768 0.13 -10.29 12.75
CA ILE A 768 -0.14 -11.72 12.90
C ILE A 768 0.82 -12.36 13.92
N ALA A 769 2.13 -12.12 13.80
CA ALA A 769 3.12 -12.68 14.72
C ALA A 769 2.87 -12.27 16.18
N GLU A 770 2.56 -11.00 16.42
CA GLU A 770 2.28 -10.48 17.77
C GLU A 770 1.00 -11.11 18.34
N ALA A 771 -0.05 -11.27 17.52
CA ALA A 771 -1.29 -11.92 17.92
C ALA A 771 -1.11 -13.41 18.24
N VAL A 772 -0.36 -14.14 17.40
CA VAL A 772 -0.07 -15.57 17.63
C VAL A 772 0.81 -15.74 18.87
N GLY A 773 1.82 -14.90 19.05
CA GLY A 773 2.67 -14.90 20.24
C GLY A 773 1.89 -14.63 21.53
N ASP A 774 1.02 -13.62 21.51
CA ASP A 774 0.18 -13.29 22.67
C ASP A 774 -0.76 -14.41 23.07
N TRP A 775 -1.34 -15.12 22.10
CA TRP A 775 -2.17 -16.29 22.35
C TRP A 775 -1.34 -17.45 22.89
N TYR A 776 -0.26 -17.81 22.20
CA TYR A 776 0.52 -19.00 22.51
C TYR A 776 1.18 -18.91 23.90
N PHE A 777 1.71 -17.75 24.25
CA PHE A 777 2.34 -17.51 25.55
C PHE A 777 1.35 -17.02 26.62
N GLY A 778 0.06 -16.91 26.31
CA GLY A 778 -0.97 -16.47 27.25
C GLY A 778 -0.79 -15.02 27.75
N ARG A 779 -0.13 -14.16 26.96
CA ARG A 779 0.07 -12.74 27.29
C ARG A 779 -1.23 -11.95 27.22
N SER A 780 -2.19 -12.42 26.42
CA SER A 780 -3.53 -11.85 26.31
C SER A 780 -4.58 -12.97 26.35
N GLN A 781 -5.64 -12.82 27.16
CA GLN A 781 -6.76 -13.75 27.14
C GLN A 781 -7.65 -13.52 25.91
N GLY A 782 -7.97 -14.59 25.18
CA GLY A 782 -8.97 -14.56 24.11
C GLY A 782 -8.59 -13.71 22.89
N VAL A 783 -7.38 -13.91 22.33
CA VAL A 783 -6.94 -13.22 21.11
C VAL A 783 -7.82 -13.63 19.93
N LYS A 784 -8.89 -12.87 19.69
CA LYS A 784 -9.85 -13.07 18.59
C LYS A 784 -10.05 -11.75 17.87
N GLN A 785 -9.40 -11.60 16.74
CA GLN A 785 -9.39 -10.38 15.95
C GLN A 785 -9.99 -10.69 14.59
N ILE A 786 -11.04 -9.96 14.22
CA ILE A 786 -11.64 -9.98 12.89
C ILE A 786 -11.70 -8.54 12.43
N ASP A 787 -11.21 -8.27 11.22
CA ASP A 787 -11.19 -6.94 10.62
C ASP A 787 -12.60 -6.35 10.50
N CYS A 788 -12.69 -5.03 10.37
CA CYS A 788 -13.96 -4.32 10.27
C CYS A 788 -14.66 -4.57 8.93
N LYS A 789 -16.00 -4.45 8.92
CA LYS A 789 -16.81 -4.43 7.68
C LYS A 789 -16.41 -3.22 6.82
N TYR A 790 -16.45 -3.36 5.49
CA TYR A 790 -16.04 -2.31 4.55
C TYR A 790 -16.74 -0.97 4.83
N PRO A 791 -16.01 0.16 4.76
CA PRO A 791 -16.61 1.48 4.76
C PRO A 791 -17.26 1.73 3.40
N LEU A 792 -18.57 1.94 3.36
CA LEU A 792 -19.33 2.13 2.12
C LEU A 792 -20.20 3.38 2.23
N CYS A 793 -20.31 4.16 1.15
CA CYS A 793 -21.33 5.18 1.01
C CYS A 793 -22.74 4.54 0.94
N LEU A 794 -23.79 5.36 1.03
CA LEU A 794 -25.18 4.89 1.01
C LEU A 794 -25.50 3.94 -0.15
N ASP A 795 -24.92 4.15 -1.35
CA ASP A 795 -25.12 3.33 -2.55
C ASP A 795 -24.20 2.09 -2.66
N GLY A 796 -23.32 1.87 -1.69
CA GLY A 796 -22.32 0.80 -1.72
C GLY A 796 -21.01 1.15 -2.45
N SER A 797 -20.82 2.40 -2.89
CA SER A 797 -19.53 2.87 -3.41
C SER A 797 -18.52 3.13 -2.28
N PRO A 798 -17.20 3.07 -2.52
CA PRO A 798 -16.20 3.37 -1.50
C PRO A 798 -16.21 4.87 -1.14
N PRO A 799 -15.98 5.26 0.12
CA PRO A 799 -15.86 6.67 0.51
C PRO A 799 -14.62 7.31 -0.09
N GLY A 800 -14.62 8.64 -0.19
CA GLY A 800 -13.53 9.42 -0.78
C GLY A 800 -13.02 10.54 0.12
N TYR A 801 -11.79 10.99 -0.12
CA TYR A 801 -11.20 12.17 0.49
C TYR A 801 -10.31 12.91 -0.52
N HIS A 802 -10.01 14.18 -0.24
CA HIS A 802 -9.00 14.97 -0.95
C HIS A 802 -7.85 15.27 -0.01
N PHE A 803 -6.62 15.07 -0.46
CA PHE A 803 -5.43 15.29 0.37
C PHE A 803 -4.46 16.24 -0.30
N GLN A 804 -4.03 17.25 0.46
CA GLN A 804 -3.01 18.20 0.06
C GLN A 804 -1.90 18.22 1.11
N ARG A 805 -0.69 17.83 0.69
CA ARG A 805 0.49 17.82 1.57
C ARG A 805 0.88 19.24 2.01
N GLY A 806 1.21 19.36 3.28
CA GLY A 806 1.81 20.55 3.87
C GLY A 806 3.29 20.70 3.49
N PHE A 807 3.88 21.85 3.82
CA PHE A 807 5.26 22.17 3.48
C PHE A 807 5.94 22.98 4.60
N GLY A 808 7.27 23.00 4.59
CA GLY A 808 8.05 23.68 5.63
C GLY A 808 7.73 23.16 7.04
N SER A 809 7.62 24.06 8.02
CA SER A 809 7.26 23.68 9.40
C SER A 809 5.87 23.06 9.53
N GLY A 810 4.94 23.35 8.62
CA GLY A 810 3.58 22.85 8.63
C GLY A 810 3.43 21.42 8.11
N SER A 811 4.47 20.81 7.53
CA SER A 811 4.42 19.44 6.98
C SER A 811 4.17 18.36 8.05
N HIS A 812 4.30 18.68 9.33
CA HIS A 812 4.01 17.80 10.47
C HIS A 812 2.70 18.13 11.18
N SER A 813 1.97 19.14 10.67
CA SER A 813 0.71 19.61 11.25
C SER A 813 -0.45 19.29 10.31
N TRP A 814 -1.63 19.05 10.84
CA TRP A 814 -2.74 18.46 10.09
C TRP A 814 -4.07 19.19 10.35
N ILE A 815 -4.80 19.47 9.27
CA ILE A 815 -6.23 19.80 9.29
C ILE A 815 -6.97 18.61 8.71
N VAL A 816 -7.81 17.98 9.51
CA VAL A 816 -8.75 16.94 9.07
C VAL A 816 -10.13 17.60 9.01
N TYR A 817 -10.73 17.67 7.83
CA TYR A 817 -12.00 18.34 7.63
C TYR A 817 -13.11 17.38 7.22
N LEU A 818 -14.23 17.42 7.91
CA LEU A 818 -15.42 16.64 7.63
C LEU A 818 -16.42 17.48 6.83
N GLN A 819 -16.70 17.08 5.59
CA GLN A 819 -17.72 17.73 4.76
C GLN A 819 -19.12 17.60 5.41
N GLY A 820 -19.95 18.63 5.26
CA GLY A 820 -21.36 18.61 5.62
C GLY A 820 -22.30 18.44 4.43
N GLY A 821 -23.60 18.40 4.70
CA GLY A 821 -24.63 18.34 3.66
C GLY A 821 -25.99 17.88 4.16
N ALA A 822 -26.39 18.23 5.39
CA ALA A 822 -27.60 17.73 6.06
C ALA A 822 -27.62 16.19 6.26
N TRP A 823 -28.80 15.62 6.50
CA TRP A 823 -29.00 14.21 6.83
C TRP A 823 -30.08 13.59 5.95
N CYS A 824 -30.25 12.27 6.02
CA CYS A 824 -31.41 11.60 5.46
C CYS A 824 -32.11 10.74 6.51
N SER A 825 -33.44 10.67 6.45
CA SER A 825 -34.23 9.76 7.27
C SER A 825 -35.54 9.38 6.56
N SER A 826 -36.33 8.49 7.17
CA SER A 826 -37.64 8.09 6.64
C SER A 826 -38.75 9.11 6.87
N ASN A 827 -38.52 10.14 7.71
CA ASN A 827 -39.54 11.10 8.17
C ASN A 827 -39.36 12.51 7.58
N ILE A 828 -38.58 12.67 6.51
CA ILE A 828 -38.36 13.95 5.82
C ILE A 828 -39.29 14.00 4.59
N THR A 829 -39.57 15.21 4.09
CA THR A 829 -40.29 15.46 2.83
C THR A 829 -39.74 14.61 1.68
N GLU A 830 -40.55 14.45 0.63
CA GLU A 830 -40.31 13.57 -0.54
C GLU A 830 -38.97 13.75 -1.27
N THR A 831 -38.13 14.74 -0.96
CA THR A 831 -36.86 15.04 -1.64
C THR A 831 -35.58 14.66 -0.88
N ASP A 832 -35.66 14.37 0.42
CA ASP A 832 -34.48 14.11 1.30
C ASP A 832 -34.47 12.69 1.92
N THR A 833 -35.16 11.77 1.26
CA THR A 833 -35.12 10.35 1.65
C THR A 833 -33.72 9.77 1.41
N CYS A 834 -33.28 8.82 2.26
CA CYS A 834 -31.99 8.14 2.04
C CYS A 834 -31.92 7.43 0.67
N SER A 835 -33.07 6.99 0.16
CA SER A 835 -33.22 6.38 -1.17
C SER A 835 -32.86 7.33 -2.31
N GLN A 836 -33.24 8.60 -2.23
CA GLN A 836 -32.86 9.60 -3.24
C GLN A 836 -31.44 10.08 -3.03
N ARG A 837 -31.04 10.25 -1.76
CA ARG A 837 -29.72 10.74 -1.40
C ARG A 837 -28.59 9.86 -1.93
N LYS A 838 -28.78 8.54 -1.99
CA LYS A 838 -27.83 7.59 -2.60
C LYS A 838 -27.49 7.94 -4.06
N MET A 839 -28.39 8.65 -4.76
CA MET A 839 -28.23 9.07 -6.16
C MET A 839 -27.60 10.47 -6.29
N THR A 840 -26.99 10.99 -5.23
CA THR A 840 -26.34 12.30 -5.19
C THR A 840 -24.87 12.17 -4.76
N PRO A 841 -24.04 13.21 -4.92
CA PRO A 841 -22.67 13.23 -4.40
C PRO A 841 -22.57 13.05 -2.88
N TYR A 842 -23.68 13.20 -2.14
CA TYR A 842 -23.77 13.01 -0.69
C TYR A 842 -24.23 11.62 -0.26
N GLY A 843 -24.36 10.69 -1.20
CA GLY A 843 -24.68 9.28 -0.94
C GLY A 843 -23.94 8.30 -1.85
N SER A 844 -23.23 8.79 -2.88
CA SER A 844 -22.40 7.98 -3.76
C SER A 844 -21.11 8.72 -4.14
N SER A 845 -19.98 8.04 -4.02
CA SER A 845 -18.70 8.57 -4.49
C SER A 845 -18.56 8.56 -6.01
N LYS A 846 -19.41 7.82 -6.73
CA LYS A 846 -19.46 7.82 -8.20
C LYS A 846 -19.85 9.17 -8.80
N LEU A 847 -20.46 10.03 -7.98
CA LEU A 847 -20.97 11.35 -8.35
C LEU A 847 -20.15 12.48 -7.73
N MET A 848 -19.03 12.17 -7.07
CA MET A 848 -18.21 13.17 -6.40
C MET A 848 -17.30 13.90 -7.40
N GLU A 849 -17.55 15.19 -7.59
CA GLU A 849 -16.69 16.07 -8.38
C GLU A 849 -15.42 16.52 -7.63
N PRO A 850 -14.34 16.89 -8.32
CA PRO A 850 -13.18 17.55 -7.71
C PRO A 850 -13.56 18.83 -6.95
N ILE A 851 -12.78 19.20 -5.93
CA ILE A 851 -13.01 20.42 -5.14
C ILE A 851 -11.84 21.38 -5.25
N THR A 852 -12.15 22.66 -5.20
CA THR A 852 -11.16 23.73 -5.07
C THR A 852 -10.99 24.08 -3.60
N PHE A 853 -9.74 24.16 -3.14
CA PHE A 853 -9.43 24.52 -1.76
C PHE A 853 -9.38 26.04 -1.58
N ASP A 854 -10.22 26.55 -0.68
CA ASP A 854 -10.32 27.96 -0.30
C ASP A 854 -10.43 28.12 1.23
N GLY A 855 -10.38 29.36 1.74
CA GLY A 855 -10.48 29.66 3.18
C GLY A 855 -9.39 28.97 3.99
N ILE A 856 -9.77 28.19 5.01
CA ILE A 856 -8.84 27.41 5.84
C ILE A 856 -8.00 26.40 5.03
N PHE A 857 -8.39 26.07 3.79
CA PHE A 857 -7.62 25.21 2.91
C PHE A 857 -6.70 25.96 1.95
N SER A 858 -6.75 27.28 1.87
CA SER A 858 -5.87 28.04 0.98
C SER A 858 -4.41 27.78 1.33
N LYS A 859 -3.57 27.64 0.30
CA LYS A 859 -2.10 27.58 0.41
C LYS A 859 -1.47 28.96 0.47
N GLN A 860 -2.24 30.01 0.20
CA GLN A 860 -1.73 31.35 0.27
C GLN A 860 -1.79 31.83 1.71
N LYS A 861 -0.65 32.29 2.21
CA LYS A 861 -0.55 32.84 3.57
C LYS A 861 -1.46 34.06 3.76
N VAL A 862 -1.77 34.78 2.68
CA VAL A 862 -2.64 35.97 2.74
C VAL A 862 -4.11 35.62 2.99
N ASP A 863 -4.57 34.44 2.57
CA ASP A 863 -5.94 33.96 2.82
C ASP A 863 -6.01 33.07 4.07
N ASN A 864 -4.89 32.47 4.47
CA ASN A 864 -4.82 31.52 5.57
C ASN A 864 -3.51 31.70 6.37
N PRO A 865 -3.42 32.73 7.22
CA PRO A 865 -2.16 33.18 7.80
C PRO A 865 -1.43 32.11 8.62
N ASP A 866 -2.20 31.24 9.27
CA ASP A 866 -1.72 30.35 10.32
C ASP A 866 -1.68 28.88 9.91
N PHE A 867 -2.52 28.45 8.97
CA PHE A 867 -2.65 27.05 8.57
C PHE A 867 -2.29 26.79 7.10
N TYR A 868 -1.83 27.80 6.34
CA TYR A 868 -1.60 27.69 4.89
C TYR A 868 -0.68 26.53 4.48
N ASN A 869 0.33 26.23 5.32
CA ASN A 869 1.37 25.25 5.06
C ASN A 869 1.13 23.90 5.75
N TRP A 870 -0.03 23.69 6.39
CA TRP A 870 -0.39 22.42 7.03
C TRP A 870 -0.84 21.38 6.01
N ASN A 871 -0.76 20.10 6.38
CA ASN A 871 -1.44 19.03 5.64
C ASN A 871 -2.95 19.23 5.73
N LYS A 872 -3.66 19.14 4.62
CA LYS A 872 -5.12 19.28 4.56
C LYS A 872 -5.74 18.00 4.04
N PHE A 873 -6.58 17.39 4.86
CA PHE A 873 -7.26 16.15 4.56
C PHE A 873 -8.77 16.37 4.62
N TYR A 874 -9.41 16.48 3.46
CA TYR A 874 -10.82 16.80 3.31
C TYR A 874 -11.63 15.53 3.03
N VAL A 875 -12.41 15.08 4.00
CA VAL A 875 -13.22 13.86 3.93
C VAL A 875 -14.57 14.18 3.28
N ARG A 876 -14.92 13.43 2.23
CA ARG A 876 -16.21 13.61 1.55
C ARG A 876 -17.32 12.89 2.29
N TYR A 877 -18.45 13.56 2.43
CA TYR A 877 -19.60 13.08 3.20
C TYR A 877 -20.52 12.24 2.32
N CYS A 878 -20.77 10.99 2.71
CA CYS A 878 -21.62 10.08 1.93
C CYS A 878 -22.45 9.07 2.73
N ASP A 879 -22.55 9.21 4.06
CA ASP A 879 -23.28 8.27 4.92
C ASP A 879 -24.67 8.75 5.36
N GLY A 880 -24.92 10.06 5.33
CA GLY A 880 -26.23 10.62 5.70
C GLY A 880 -26.52 10.71 7.21
N ALA A 881 -25.54 10.39 8.08
CA ALA A 881 -25.63 10.47 9.54
C ALA A 881 -24.41 11.14 10.18
N SER A 882 -23.82 12.20 9.61
CA SER A 882 -22.65 12.87 10.23
C SER A 882 -21.53 11.90 10.64
N PHE A 883 -21.21 10.92 9.80
CA PHE A 883 -20.19 9.91 10.08
C PHE A 883 -20.47 9.08 11.34
N SER A 884 -21.73 8.83 11.69
CA SER A 884 -22.08 8.19 12.98
C SER A 884 -22.90 6.91 12.90
N GLY A 885 -23.53 6.62 11.76
CA GLY A 885 -24.36 5.43 11.60
C GLY A 885 -23.56 4.12 11.43
N ASP A 886 -24.11 3.01 11.90
CA ASP A 886 -23.66 1.65 11.57
C ASP A 886 -24.84 0.66 11.48
N ALA A 887 -25.54 0.69 10.35
CA ALA A 887 -26.69 -0.16 10.05
C ALA A 887 -26.73 -0.57 8.55
N GLU A 888 -27.68 -1.43 8.18
CA GLU A 888 -28.07 -1.68 6.79
C GLU A 888 -29.58 -1.41 6.69
N GLY A 889 -30.02 -0.85 5.57
CA GLY A 889 -31.42 -0.62 5.27
C GLY A 889 -31.77 -1.03 3.86
N GLU A 890 -33.04 -0.82 3.51
CA GLU A 890 -33.57 -1.08 2.18
C GLU A 890 -34.34 0.16 1.71
N ALA A 891 -34.09 0.58 0.47
CA ALA A 891 -34.78 1.67 -0.18
C ALA A 891 -36.16 1.19 -0.69
N GLN A 892 -37.04 2.13 -1.01
CA GLN A 892 -38.40 1.83 -1.49
C GLN A 892 -38.42 1.04 -2.81
N ASP A 893 -37.34 1.10 -3.59
CA ASP A 893 -37.13 0.35 -4.84
C ASP A 893 -36.54 -1.06 -4.62
N GLY A 894 -36.40 -1.50 -3.37
CA GLY A 894 -35.83 -2.81 -2.99
C GLY A 894 -34.30 -2.85 -3.03
N THR A 895 -33.64 -1.73 -3.31
CA THR A 895 -32.17 -1.68 -3.30
C THR A 895 -31.63 -1.44 -1.91
N LYS A 896 -30.43 -1.94 -1.64
CA LYS A 896 -29.82 -1.88 -0.33
C LYS A 896 -29.22 -0.50 -0.02
N LEU A 897 -29.38 -0.04 1.21
CA LEU A 897 -28.74 1.16 1.75
C LEU A 897 -27.70 0.78 2.81
N PHE A 898 -26.53 1.41 2.74
CA PHE A 898 -25.42 1.17 3.67
C PHE A 898 -25.18 2.39 4.57
N PHE A 899 -25.68 2.34 5.80
CA PHE A 899 -25.42 3.36 6.81
C PHE A 899 -24.11 3.05 7.52
N ARG A 900 -22.97 3.55 7.01
CA ARG A 900 -21.63 3.18 7.47
C ARG A 900 -20.80 4.35 7.95
N GLY A 901 -21.43 5.44 8.39
CA GLY A 901 -20.74 6.64 8.86
C GLY A 901 -19.62 6.37 9.86
N LEU A 902 -19.89 5.54 10.89
CA LEU A 902 -18.89 5.20 11.90
C LEU A 902 -17.72 4.39 11.32
N ARG A 903 -18.00 3.52 10.35
CA ARG A 903 -16.97 2.71 9.65
C ARG A 903 -16.14 3.57 8.70
N ILE A 904 -16.76 4.52 8.01
CA ILE A 904 -16.07 5.52 7.19
C ILE A 904 -15.14 6.35 8.06
N TRP A 905 -15.60 6.81 9.22
CA TRP A 905 -14.75 7.54 10.16
C TRP A 905 -13.54 6.71 10.63
N ALA A 906 -13.75 5.45 11.02
CA ALA A 906 -12.65 4.56 11.41
C ALA A 906 -11.61 4.41 10.28
N ALA A 907 -12.07 4.13 9.06
CA ALA A 907 -11.20 3.98 7.90
C ALA A 907 -10.43 5.27 7.55
N VAL A 908 -11.06 6.43 7.71
CA VAL A 908 -10.41 7.74 7.54
C VAL A 908 -9.28 7.92 8.56
N VAL A 909 -9.52 7.57 9.82
CA VAL A 909 -8.48 7.66 10.86
C VAL A 909 -7.31 6.73 10.56
N ASP A 910 -7.57 5.51 10.12
CA ASP A 910 -6.52 4.55 9.77
C ASP A 910 -5.70 5.02 8.55
N GLU A 911 -6.36 5.54 7.52
CA GLU A 911 -5.71 6.14 6.34
C GLU A 911 -4.83 7.34 6.73
N LEU A 912 -5.31 8.22 7.62
CA LEU A 912 -4.54 9.34 8.15
C LEU A 912 -3.27 8.85 8.87
N MET A 913 -3.39 7.83 9.72
CA MET A 913 -2.26 7.22 10.41
C MET A 913 -1.25 6.66 9.40
N GLY A 914 -1.70 5.91 8.39
CA GLY A 914 -0.85 5.38 7.32
C GLY A 914 -0.16 6.45 6.46
N LYS A 915 -0.69 7.68 6.40
CA LYS A 915 -0.07 8.82 5.69
C LYS A 915 0.94 9.60 6.51
N GLY A 916 1.31 9.11 7.69
CA GLY A 916 2.35 9.70 8.54
C GLY A 916 1.82 10.54 9.70
N MET A 917 0.51 10.45 10.01
CA MET A 917 -0.04 11.04 11.23
C MET A 917 0.37 10.25 12.49
N ASP A 918 0.74 8.98 12.33
CA ASP A 918 1.27 8.09 13.36
C ASP A 918 2.65 8.52 13.91
N ASN A 919 3.41 9.32 13.15
CA ASN A 919 4.67 9.92 13.60
C ASN A 919 4.54 10.72 14.91
N ALA A 920 3.33 11.19 15.23
CA ALA A 920 2.99 11.82 16.51
C ALA A 920 3.23 10.92 17.73
N LYS A 921 3.27 9.60 17.55
CA LYS A 921 3.41 8.59 18.61
C LYS A 921 4.87 8.27 18.97
N GLN A 922 5.85 8.85 18.27
CA GLN A 922 7.26 8.58 18.56
C GLN A 922 7.68 9.20 19.91
N PRO A 923 8.60 8.56 20.67
CA PRO A 923 8.96 9.03 22.01
C PRO A 923 9.51 10.46 21.99
N VAL A 924 8.96 11.32 22.84
CA VAL A 924 9.35 12.74 22.99
C VAL A 924 10.86 12.93 23.23
N ALA A 925 11.53 11.92 23.79
CA ALA A 925 12.99 11.89 23.98
C ALA A 925 13.78 11.85 22.65
N VAL A 926 13.26 11.19 21.60
CA VAL A 926 13.86 11.15 20.25
C VAL A 926 13.67 12.50 19.55
N ILE A 927 12.50 13.12 19.70
CA ILE A 927 12.17 14.44 19.13
C ILE A 927 13.05 15.54 19.76
N ARG A 928 13.28 15.49 21.08
CA ARG A 928 14.19 16.41 21.77
C ARG A 928 15.66 16.24 21.36
N ALA A 929 16.10 15.01 21.06
CA ALA A 929 17.45 14.74 20.59
C ALA A 929 17.70 15.21 19.15
N MET A 930 16.64 15.38 18.34
CA MET A 930 16.72 15.93 16.98
C MET A 930 16.60 17.46 16.93
N ALA A 931 15.99 18.08 17.93
CA ALA A 931 15.72 19.52 17.97
C ALA A 931 16.88 20.33 18.57
N ASN A 932 18.04 20.34 17.88
CA ASN A 932 19.13 21.31 18.14
C ASN A 932 19.16 22.42 17.07
N SER A 933 17.98 22.94 16.73
CA SER A 933 17.79 24.16 15.95
C SER A 933 16.48 24.80 16.42
N LEU A 934 16.57 26.00 16.97
CA LEU A 934 15.44 26.77 17.49
C LEU A 934 14.39 27.02 16.40
N LEU A 935 13.31 26.23 16.40
CA LEU A 935 11.90 26.54 16.12
C LEU A 935 11.09 25.23 16.21
N SER A 936 9.97 25.26 16.94
CA SER A 936 9.17 24.12 17.39
C SER A 936 8.58 23.25 16.26
N ASN A 937 9.27 22.18 15.85
CA ASN A 937 8.72 21.11 14.99
C ASN A 937 7.86 20.12 15.80
N THR A 938 6.85 20.61 16.51
CA THR A 938 5.91 19.78 17.27
C THR A 938 4.71 19.44 16.40
N PHE A 939 4.44 18.14 16.26
CA PHE A 939 3.25 17.61 15.58
C PHE A 939 1.97 18.22 16.19
N GLN A 940 1.01 18.60 15.33
CA GLN A 940 -0.24 19.28 15.71
C GLN A 940 -1.40 18.80 14.83
N ALA A 941 -2.62 18.75 15.39
CA ALA A 941 -3.80 18.37 14.63
C ALA A 941 -5.02 19.24 14.97
N LEU A 942 -5.81 19.56 13.94
CA LEU A 942 -7.09 20.25 14.03
C LEU A 942 -8.16 19.40 13.32
N LEU A 943 -9.17 18.94 14.06
CA LEU A 943 -10.37 18.34 13.48
C LEU A 943 -11.40 19.43 13.25
N ALA A 944 -11.84 19.62 12.01
CA ALA A 944 -12.79 20.64 11.63
C ALA A 944 -13.89 20.07 10.74
N GLY A 945 -14.94 20.83 10.51
CA GLY A 945 -16.01 20.44 9.60
C GLY A 945 -17.15 21.43 9.65
N CYS A 946 -17.95 21.48 8.58
CA CYS A 946 -19.11 22.35 8.52
C CYS A 946 -20.44 21.60 8.52
N SER A 947 -21.51 22.18 9.09
CA SER A 947 -22.89 21.71 8.97
C SER A 947 -23.02 20.32 9.60
N ALA A 948 -23.54 19.32 8.88
CA ALA A 948 -23.49 17.92 9.31
C ALA A 948 -22.06 17.44 9.66
N GLY A 949 -21.03 17.95 8.99
CA GLY A 949 -19.63 17.71 9.32
C GLY A 949 -19.13 18.47 10.56
N GLY A 950 -19.74 19.61 10.87
CA GLY A 950 -19.52 20.34 12.12
C GLY A 950 -20.12 19.58 13.31
N LEU A 951 -21.31 19.01 13.15
CA LEU A 951 -21.87 18.06 14.12
C LEU A 951 -20.98 16.82 14.26
N ALA A 952 -20.50 16.26 13.14
CA ALA A 952 -19.57 15.13 13.15
C ALA A 952 -18.27 15.46 13.90
N THR A 953 -17.77 16.69 13.76
CA THR A 953 -16.59 17.18 14.50
C THR A 953 -16.84 17.10 16.01
N LEU A 954 -18.02 17.49 16.49
CA LEU A 954 -18.38 17.37 17.92
C LEU A 954 -18.48 15.90 18.36
N LEU A 955 -19.12 15.04 17.56
CA LEU A 955 -19.29 13.61 17.86
C LEU A 955 -17.95 12.89 18.00
N HIS A 956 -17.00 13.19 17.11
CA HIS A 956 -15.73 12.45 17.01
C HIS A 956 -14.54 13.12 17.71
N CYS A 957 -14.69 14.34 18.22
CA CYS A 957 -13.60 15.14 18.77
C CYS A 957 -12.74 14.41 19.80
N ASP A 958 -13.37 13.82 20.82
CA ASP A 958 -12.65 13.12 21.89
C ASP A 958 -12.06 11.79 21.42
N ASN A 959 -12.74 11.06 20.52
CA ASN A 959 -12.20 9.83 19.94
C ASN A 959 -10.94 10.13 19.11
N PHE A 960 -10.98 11.21 18.32
CA PHE A 960 -9.84 11.68 17.55
C PHE A 960 -8.67 12.07 18.45
N GLY A 961 -8.91 12.91 19.47
CA GLY A 961 -7.90 13.32 20.45
C GLY A 961 -7.26 12.13 21.18
N ALA A 962 -8.05 11.12 21.54
CA ALA A 962 -7.58 9.92 22.24
C ALA A 962 -6.60 9.06 21.42
N ARG A 963 -6.46 9.29 20.10
CA ARG A 963 -5.48 8.56 19.27
C ARG A 963 -4.04 9.04 19.46
N PHE A 964 -3.84 10.15 20.17
CA PHE A 964 -2.54 10.79 20.32
C PHE A 964 -2.06 10.82 21.78
N PRO A 965 -0.74 10.88 22.02
CA PRO A 965 -0.21 11.19 23.36
C PRO A 965 -0.78 12.51 23.88
N ARG A 966 -0.91 12.64 25.21
CA ARG A 966 -1.53 13.82 25.86
C ARG A 966 -0.79 15.13 25.59
N GLU A 967 0.49 15.04 25.23
CA GLU A 967 1.37 16.18 24.92
C GLU A 967 1.13 16.74 23.51
N VAL A 968 0.45 16.00 22.63
CA VAL A 968 0.16 16.44 21.27
C VAL A 968 -1.01 17.43 21.28
N PRO A 969 -0.85 18.63 20.67
CA PRO A 969 -1.96 19.59 20.56
C PRO A 969 -2.97 19.09 19.53
N VAL A 970 -4.06 18.49 20.02
CA VAL A 970 -5.25 18.16 19.23
C VAL A 970 -6.40 19.05 19.68
N LYS A 971 -7.05 19.73 18.74
CA LYS A 971 -8.19 20.60 19.01
C LYS A 971 -9.27 20.43 17.92
N CYS A 972 -10.49 20.89 18.20
CA CYS A 972 -11.63 20.76 17.30
C CYS A 972 -12.26 22.10 16.93
N LEU A 973 -12.72 22.26 15.69
CA LEU A 973 -13.37 23.47 15.13
C LEU A 973 -14.65 23.07 14.38
N PRO A 974 -15.77 22.86 15.08
CA PRO A 974 -17.08 22.76 14.44
C PRO A 974 -17.54 24.13 13.92
N ASP A 975 -17.87 24.19 12.64
CA ASP A 975 -18.42 25.35 11.91
C ASP A 975 -19.87 25.08 11.51
N GLY A 976 -20.81 25.98 11.79
CA GLY A 976 -22.22 25.81 11.41
C GLY A 976 -22.86 24.50 11.91
N GLY A 977 -22.27 23.89 12.94
CA GLY A 977 -22.60 22.54 13.43
C GLY A 977 -23.47 22.54 14.68
N PHE A 978 -23.79 23.72 15.23
CA PHE A 978 -24.51 23.87 16.50
C PHE A 978 -26.03 24.04 16.25
N PHE A 979 -26.70 22.94 15.92
CA PHE A 979 -28.14 22.92 15.68
C PHE A 979 -28.97 23.00 16.96
N LEU A 980 -30.08 23.75 16.92
CA LEU A 980 -31.00 23.88 18.06
C LEU A 980 -32.20 22.92 17.98
N ASP A 981 -32.61 22.41 19.14
CA ASP A 981 -33.92 21.76 19.31
C ASP A 981 -34.96 22.80 19.74
N ILE A 982 -35.59 23.44 18.76
CA ILE A 982 -36.65 24.44 18.97
C ILE A 982 -37.92 24.07 18.21
N LYS A 983 -38.98 24.82 18.52
CA LYS A 983 -40.21 24.79 17.74
C LYS A 983 -40.09 25.74 16.55
N ASP A 984 -40.59 25.30 15.41
CA ASP A 984 -40.79 26.14 14.23
C ASP A 984 -41.98 27.09 14.42
N LEU A 985 -42.29 27.89 13.39
CA LEU A 985 -43.42 28.82 13.38
C LEU A 985 -44.80 28.13 13.46
N ALA A 986 -44.92 26.86 13.09
CA ALA A 986 -46.14 26.06 13.26
C ALA A 986 -46.28 25.49 14.69
N GLY A 987 -45.19 25.51 15.47
CA GLY A 987 -45.13 24.96 16.82
C GLY A 987 -44.56 23.54 16.90
N ASP A 988 -44.09 23.00 15.77
CA ASP A 988 -43.54 21.65 15.64
C ASP A 988 -42.02 21.62 15.86
N ARG A 989 -41.51 20.50 16.38
CA ARG A 989 -40.06 20.29 16.57
C ARG A 989 -39.48 19.52 15.39
N PHE A 990 -39.44 20.16 14.23
CA PHE A 990 -39.02 19.53 12.97
C PHE A 990 -37.65 18.83 13.09
N MET A 991 -36.62 19.54 13.57
CA MET A 991 -35.28 18.94 13.70
C MET A 991 -35.20 17.77 14.67
N ARG A 992 -36.02 17.76 15.74
CA ARG A 992 -36.10 16.60 16.63
C ARG A 992 -36.62 15.38 15.90
N SER A 993 -37.59 15.55 14.99
CA SER A 993 -38.10 14.48 14.14
C SER A 993 -37.01 13.95 13.20
N VAL A 994 -36.26 14.85 12.55
CA VAL A 994 -35.14 14.49 11.67
C VAL A 994 -34.10 13.67 12.43
N PHE A 995 -33.62 14.16 13.58
CA PHE A 995 -32.61 13.46 14.38
C PHE A 995 -33.12 12.14 14.94
N ASN A 996 -34.40 12.05 15.34
CA ASN A 996 -35.00 10.79 15.73
C ASN A 996 -34.99 9.78 14.56
N GLY A 997 -35.37 10.22 13.36
CA GLY A 997 -35.31 9.40 12.15
C GLY A 997 -33.89 8.90 11.85
N VAL A 998 -32.89 9.79 11.92
CA VAL A 998 -31.47 9.43 11.71
C VAL A 998 -31.00 8.41 12.74
N VAL A 999 -31.22 8.68 14.03
CA VAL A 999 -30.72 7.84 15.12
C VAL A 999 -31.33 6.44 15.09
N GLN A 1000 -32.64 6.34 14.83
CA GLN A 1000 -33.35 5.06 14.75
C GLN A 1000 -32.98 4.27 13.49
N LEU A 1001 -33.00 4.93 12.32
CA LEU A 1001 -32.76 4.25 11.04
C LEU A 1001 -31.31 3.79 10.88
N GLN A 1002 -30.36 4.61 11.35
CA GLN A 1002 -28.93 4.43 11.06
C GLN A 1002 -28.12 3.89 12.25
N ASN A 1003 -28.77 3.61 13.38
CA ASN A 1003 -28.16 3.06 14.59
C ASN A 1003 -26.96 3.88 15.10
N VAL A 1004 -27.22 5.13 15.47
CA VAL A 1004 -26.20 6.14 15.83
C VAL A 1004 -25.74 6.05 17.31
N SER A 1005 -26.43 5.26 18.13
CA SER A 1005 -26.26 5.25 19.58
C SER A 1005 -24.84 4.99 20.08
N GLU A 1006 -23.97 4.36 19.28
CA GLU A 1006 -22.59 4.03 19.66
C GLU A 1006 -21.69 5.26 19.87
N VAL A 1007 -21.92 6.34 19.12
CA VAL A 1007 -21.10 7.57 19.24
C VAL A 1007 -21.65 8.58 20.25
N LEU A 1008 -22.84 8.32 20.80
CA LEU A 1008 -23.53 9.25 21.69
C LEU A 1008 -22.98 9.16 23.13
N PRO A 1009 -23.01 10.28 23.90
CA PRO A 1009 -22.54 10.26 25.27
C PRO A 1009 -23.36 9.31 26.15
N LYS A 1010 -22.70 8.32 26.76
CA LYS A 1010 -23.35 7.30 27.60
C LYS A 1010 -24.15 7.90 28.75
N ASP A 1011 -23.62 8.96 29.37
CA ASP A 1011 -24.29 9.66 30.47
C ASP A 1011 -25.58 10.37 30.03
N CYS A 1012 -25.66 10.77 28.76
CA CYS A 1012 -26.88 11.33 28.18
C CYS A 1012 -27.90 10.22 27.90
N LEU A 1013 -27.46 9.14 27.24
CA LEU A 1013 -28.32 7.98 26.91
C LEU A 1013 -28.96 7.33 28.14
N ALA A 1014 -28.31 7.42 29.31
CA ALA A 1014 -28.86 6.95 30.57
C ALA A 1014 -30.05 7.78 31.09
N LYS A 1015 -30.27 9.00 30.56
CA LYS A 1015 -31.20 10.00 31.11
C LYS A 1015 -32.19 10.57 30.09
N LYS A 1016 -31.88 10.49 28.80
CA LYS A 1016 -32.58 11.17 27.71
C LYS A 1016 -32.74 10.24 26.52
N ASP A 1017 -33.67 10.58 25.64
CA ASP A 1017 -33.84 9.87 24.37
C ASP A 1017 -32.58 9.99 23.48
N PRO A 1018 -32.18 8.95 22.73
CA PRO A 1018 -31.04 9.03 21.83
C PRO A 1018 -31.08 10.23 20.86
N ALA A 1019 -32.24 10.64 20.38
CA ALA A 1019 -32.39 11.81 19.51
C ALA A 1019 -32.06 13.13 20.22
N GLU A 1020 -32.34 13.25 21.53
CA GLU A 1020 -31.92 14.38 22.36
C GLU A 1020 -30.39 14.43 22.47
N CYS A 1021 -29.78 13.27 22.67
CA CYS A 1021 -28.33 13.16 22.87
C CYS A 1021 -27.51 13.45 21.62
N PHE A 1022 -28.14 13.40 20.44
CA PHE A 1022 -27.51 13.77 19.17
C PHE A 1022 -27.41 15.29 18.97
N PHE A 1023 -28.15 16.10 19.75
CA PHE A 1023 -28.05 17.56 19.65
C PHE A 1023 -26.73 18.10 20.25
N PRO A 1024 -26.09 19.09 19.59
CA PRO A 1024 -24.86 19.74 20.06
C PRO A 1024 -24.91 20.23 21.51
N ALA A 1025 -26.04 20.77 21.96
CA ALA A 1025 -26.22 21.26 23.33
C ALA A 1025 -25.98 20.16 24.39
N GLU A 1026 -26.30 18.89 24.08
CA GLU A 1026 -25.99 17.75 24.95
C GLU A 1026 -24.56 17.25 24.72
N LEU A 1027 -24.09 17.15 23.47
CA LEU A 1027 -22.73 16.69 23.14
C LEU A 1027 -21.64 17.54 23.81
N VAL A 1028 -21.78 18.87 23.80
CA VAL A 1028 -20.76 19.76 24.38
C VAL A 1028 -20.62 19.60 25.88
N LYS A 1029 -21.56 18.95 26.58
CA LYS A 1029 -21.42 18.67 28.02
C LYS A 1029 -20.33 17.63 28.28
N SER A 1030 -20.21 16.60 27.43
CA SER A 1030 -19.26 15.50 27.61
C SER A 1030 -17.89 15.71 26.96
N ILE A 1031 -17.77 16.57 25.94
CA ILE A 1031 -16.49 16.76 25.22
C ILE A 1031 -15.42 17.33 26.14
N SER A 1032 -14.27 16.67 26.20
CA SER A 1032 -13.12 17.06 27.02
C SER A 1032 -12.02 17.77 26.23
N THR A 1033 -11.87 17.42 24.96
CA THR A 1033 -10.90 18.03 24.04
C THR A 1033 -11.23 19.51 23.82
N PRO A 1034 -10.23 20.42 23.75
CA PRO A 1034 -10.48 21.84 23.51
C PRO A 1034 -11.15 22.08 22.16
N THR A 1035 -12.28 22.77 22.20
CA THR A 1035 -13.12 23.03 21.01
C THR A 1035 -13.36 24.53 20.82
N PHE A 1036 -13.33 24.97 19.57
CA PHE A 1036 -13.67 26.33 19.15
C PHE A 1036 -14.98 26.28 18.37
N ILE A 1037 -16.05 26.87 18.91
CA ILE A 1037 -17.34 26.90 18.22
C ILE A 1037 -17.37 28.11 17.30
N LEU A 1038 -17.47 27.86 16.00
CA LEU A 1038 -17.75 28.86 14.99
C LEU A 1038 -19.18 28.67 14.49
N ASN A 1039 -20.01 29.70 14.58
CA ASN A 1039 -21.37 29.62 14.09
C ASN A 1039 -21.94 31.03 13.93
N SER A 1040 -22.70 31.29 12.88
CA SER A 1040 -23.59 32.45 12.85
C SER A 1040 -24.71 32.29 13.88
N GLU A 1041 -25.07 33.36 14.58
CA GLU A 1041 -26.27 33.37 15.45
C GLU A 1041 -27.59 33.47 14.67
N TYR A 1042 -27.51 33.83 13.38
CA TYR A 1042 -28.61 33.81 12.41
C TYR A 1042 -28.24 32.87 11.24
N ASP A 1043 -27.88 31.63 11.57
CA ASP A 1043 -27.50 30.61 10.58
C ASP A 1043 -28.60 30.45 9.53
N SER A 1044 -28.26 30.76 8.27
CA SER A 1044 -29.24 30.85 7.19
C SER A 1044 -29.92 29.51 6.90
N TRP A 1045 -29.20 28.40 7.06
CA TRP A 1045 -29.76 27.06 6.89
C TRP A 1045 -30.73 26.73 8.04
N GLN A 1046 -30.37 27.03 9.29
CA GLN A 1046 -31.26 26.80 10.42
C GLN A 1046 -32.53 27.64 10.35
N ILE A 1047 -32.43 28.90 9.94
CA ILE A 1047 -33.60 29.75 9.78
C ILE A 1047 -34.55 29.19 8.71
N ALA A 1048 -34.01 28.80 7.55
CA ALA A 1048 -34.82 28.27 6.45
C ALA A 1048 -35.41 26.87 6.71
N HIS A 1049 -34.73 25.99 7.46
CA HIS A 1049 -35.12 24.57 7.58
C HIS A 1049 -35.58 24.17 8.99
N VAL A 1050 -35.26 24.94 10.03
CA VAL A 1050 -35.58 24.61 11.43
C VAL A 1050 -36.62 25.56 12.00
N LEU A 1051 -36.45 26.87 11.79
CA LEU A 1051 -37.37 27.87 12.33
C LEU A 1051 -38.56 28.12 11.41
N ALA A 1052 -38.33 28.32 10.11
CA ALA A 1052 -39.35 28.68 9.13
C ALA A 1052 -39.34 27.77 7.87
N PRO A 1053 -39.49 26.43 8.03
CA PRO A 1053 -39.56 25.50 6.90
C PRO A 1053 -40.78 25.76 6.01
N ASP A 1054 -40.72 25.29 4.75
CA ASP A 1054 -41.81 25.41 3.78
C ASP A 1054 -43.15 24.89 4.33
N GLY A 1055 -44.20 25.70 4.21
CA GLY A 1055 -45.56 25.34 4.64
C GLY A 1055 -45.84 25.45 6.15
N SER A 1056 -44.90 25.93 6.96
CA SER A 1056 -45.06 26.05 8.42
C SER A 1056 -45.88 27.26 8.90
N TYR A 1057 -46.44 28.08 8.00
CA TYR A 1057 -47.19 29.28 8.40
C TYR A 1057 -48.34 29.63 7.42
N PRO A 1058 -49.48 30.16 7.91
CA PRO A 1058 -50.58 30.58 7.05
C PRO A 1058 -50.29 31.96 6.41
N GLY A 1059 -50.23 32.01 5.07
CA GLY A 1059 -50.06 33.27 4.32
C GLY A 1059 -48.59 33.63 4.10
N ASP A 1060 -48.15 33.53 2.84
CA ASP A 1060 -46.78 33.60 2.30
C ASP A 1060 -46.02 34.92 2.64
N THR A 1061 -45.66 35.13 3.90
CA THR A 1061 -45.01 36.36 4.41
C THR A 1061 -43.57 36.17 4.86
N TRP A 1062 -43.07 34.92 4.98
CA TRP A 1062 -41.72 34.62 5.45
C TRP A 1062 -40.74 34.16 4.37
N SER A 1063 -41.21 33.83 3.17
CA SER A 1063 -40.38 33.40 2.03
C SER A 1063 -39.24 34.38 1.74
N ASP A 1064 -39.55 35.67 1.63
CA ASP A 1064 -38.54 36.69 1.36
C ASP A 1064 -37.54 36.90 2.52
N CYS A 1065 -38.02 36.77 3.76
CA CYS A 1065 -37.24 37.02 4.98
C CYS A 1065 -36.30 35.84 5.33
N ARG A 1066 -36.77 34.60 5.15
CA ARG A 1066 -35.98 33.40 5.46
C ARG A 1066 -34.84 33.18 4.48
N ASP A 1067 -34.96 33.67 3.24
CA ASP A 1067 -33.92 33.54 2.21
C ASP A 1067 -32.97 34.76 2.26
N ASN A 1068 -33.46 35.90 2.76
CA ASN A 1068 -32.67 37.10 2.97
C ASN A 1068 -33.17 37.90 4.19
N ILE A 1069 -32.37 37.88 5.27
CA ILE A 1069 -32.71 38.56 6.52
C ILE A 1069 -32.99 40.07 6.36
N ARG A 1070 -32.48 40.71 5.30
CA ARG A 1070 -32.71 42.15 5.01
C ARG A 1070 -34.16 42.45 4.63
N ASN A 1071 -34.89 41.45 4.16
CA ASN A 1071 -36.29 41.59 3.75
C ASN A 1071 -37.26 41.35 4.93
N CYS A 1072 -36.75 41.06 6.12
CA CYS A 1072 -37.58 40.83 7.29
C CYS A 1072 -38.24 42.12 7.80
N SER A 1073 -39.54 42.05 8.08
CA SER A 1073 -40.24 43.06 8.85
C SER A 1073 -39.76 43.09 10.31
N SER A 1074 -40.04 44.18 11.03
CA SER A 1074 -39.68 44.31 12.45
C SER A 1074 -40.21 43.15 13.31
N LYS A 1075 -41.43 42.67 13.04
CA LYS A 1075 -42.03 41.51 13.74
C LYS A 1075 -41.28 40.21 13.47
N GLN A 1076 -40.75 40.04 12.25
CA GLN A 1076 -39.97 38.86 11.90
C GLN A 1076 -38.59 38.91 12.55
N LEU A 1077 -37.96 40.09 12.59
CA LEU A 1077 -36.71 40.31 13.32
C LEU A 1077 -36.87 40.04 14.83
N ASP A 1078 -38.01 40.38 15.44
CA ASP A 1078 -38.29 40.03 16.84
C ASP A 1078 -38.30 38.51 17.07
N VAL A 1079 -38.83 37.73 16.12
CA VAL A 1079 -38.82 36.26 16.18
C VAL A 1079 -37.39 35.72 16.00
N LEU A 1080 -36.63 36.26 15.04
CA LEU A 1080 -35.21 35.90 14.85
C LEU A 1080 -34.35 36.26 16.08
N ASN A 1081 -34.66 37.36 16.76
CA ASN A 1081 -34.02 37.70 18.04
C ASN A 1081 -34.39 36.73 19.15
N GLY A 1082 -35.60 36.18 19.14
CA GLY A 1082 -36.00 35.05 19.98
C GLY A 1082 -35.13 33.80 19.73
N PHE A 1083 -34.95 33.44 18.45
CA PHE A 1083 -34.05 32.36 18.03
C PHE A 1083 -32.62 32.57 18.51
N ARG A 1084 -32.06 33.77 18.30
CA ARG A 1084 -30.72 34.14 18.79
C ARG A 1084 -30.59 34.00 20.30
N LYS A 1085 -31.57 34.48 21.08
CA LYS A 1085 -31.55 34.38 22.55
C LYS A 1085 -31.47 32.93 23.01
N GLU A 1086 -32.20 32.05 22.33
CA GLU A 1086 -32.17 30.61 22.55
C GLU A 1086 -30.80 30.02 22.19
N PHE A 1087 -30.25 30.38 21.03
CA PHE A 1087 -28.92 29.96 20.58
C PHE A 1087 -27.82 30.31 21.60
N VAL A 1088 -27.76 31.58 22.02
CA VAL A 1088 -26.79 32.07 23.00
C VAL A 1088 -26.97 31.41 24.37
N ARG A 1089 -28.20 31.05 24.73
CA ARG A 1089 -28.50 30.32 25.98
C ARG A 1089 -27.89 28.92 25.96
N GLU A 1090 -28.05 28.17 24.87
CA GLU A 1090 -27.51 26.81 24.75
C GLU A 1090 -25.97 26.79 24.72
N LEU A 1091 -25.34 27.88 24.25
CA LEU A 1091 -23.88 28.05 24.32
C LEU A 1091 -23.32 28.29 25.74
N LYS A 1092 -24.17 28.45 26.76
CA LYS A 1092 -23.72 28.72 28.15
C LYS A 1092 -22.71 27.70 28.67
N VAL A 1093 -22.89 26.42 28.34
CA VAL A 1093 -21.96 25.35 28.74
C VAL A 1093 -20.59 25.55 28.09
N ALA A 1094 -20.55 25.76 26.77
CA ALA A 1094 -19.31 25.99 26.04
C ALA A 1094 -18.59 27.27 26.51
N ARG A 1095 -19.35 28.35 26.78
CA ARG A 1095 -18.83 29.60 27.36
C ARG A 1095 -18.19 29.39 28.72
N GLY A 1096 -18.66 28.44 29.53
CA GLY A 1096 -18.08 28.11 30.82
C GLY A 1096 -16.79 27.27 30.75
N LYS A 1097 -16.53 26.58 29.63
CA LYS A 1097 -15.37 25.67 29.52
C LYS A 1097 -14.05 26.43 29.37
N ARG A 1098 -13.06 26.08 30.19
CA ARG A 1098 -11.71 26.64 30.14
C ARG A 1098 -10.95 26.10 28.91
N GLY A 1099 -10.23 26.96 28.20
CA GLY A 1099 -9.46 26.59 27.00
C GLY A 1099 -10.30 26.41 25.73
N TRP A 1100 -11.62 26.56 25.80
CA TRP A 1100 -12.51 26.58 24.64
C TRP A 1100 -12.59 27.99 24.04
N GLY A 1101 -12.86 28.06 22.74
CA GLY A 1101 -13.07 29.30 22.00
C GLY A 1101 -14.47 29.41 21.41
N LEU A 1102 -14.90 30.64 21.15
CA LEU A 1102 -16.16 30.95 20.49
C LEU A 1102 -15.95 32.14 19.54
N PHE A 1103 -16.48 32.04 18.33
CA PHE A 1103 -16.67 33.14 17.41
C PHE A 1103 -18.08 33.03 16.84
N ILE A 1104 -18.97 33.85 17.37
CA ILE A 1104 -20.38 33.85 17.01
C ILE A 1104 -20.71 35.22 16.40
N ASP A 1105 -20.83 35.29 15.08
CA ASP A 1105 -21.12 36.53 14.35
C ASP A 1105 -22.61 36.69 14.04
N SER A 1106 -23.02 37.94 13.79
CA SER A 1106 -24.40 38.28 13.43
C SER A 1106 -24.67 38.19 11.92
N CYS A 1107 -23.80 37.58 11.10
CA CYS A 1107 -23.99 37.53 9.65
C CYS A 1107 -24.96 36.42 9.27
N PHE A 1108 -25.76 36.62 8.22
CA PHE A 1108 -26.73 35.62 7.77
C PHE A 1108 -26.06 34.61 6.82
N THR A 1109 -25.38 33.62 7.37
CA THR A 1109 -24.49 32.71 6.62
C THR A 1109 -24.51 31.28 7.18
N HIS A 1110 -24.08 30.32 6.38
CA HIS A 1110 -23.88 28.92 6.75
C HIS A 1110 -22.57 28.41 6.11
N CYS A 1111 -21.69 27.79 6.91
CA CYS A 1111 -20.33 27.37 6.53
C CYS A 1111 -19.35 28.49 6.18
N GLN A 1112 -18.57 28.91 7.17
CA GLN A 1112 -17.66 30.06 7.06
C GLN A 1112 -16.19 29.68 6.84
N THR A 1113 -15.75 28.50 7.27
CA THR A 1113 -14.34 28.06 7.21
C THR A 1113 -13.83 27.81 5.79
N GLY A 1114 -14.69 27.32 4.91
CA GLY A 1114 -14.33 26.93 3.54
C GLY A 1114 -14.27 28.08 2.53
N SER A 1115 -14.62 29.31 2.94
CA SER A 1115 -14.68 30.49 2.08
C SER A 1115 -13.67 31.54 2.54
N SER A 1116 -12.77 31.99 1.66
CA SER A 1116 -11.82 33.08 1.97
C SER A 1116 -12.54 34.37 2.35
N VAL A 1117 -13.67 34.66 1.69
CA VAL A 1117 -14.49 35.86 1.95
C VAL A 1117 -14.96 35.88 3.41
N ALA A 1118 -15.37 34.74 3.97
CA ALA A 1118 -15.76 34.63 5.38
C ALA A 1118 -14.56 34.43 6.33
N TRP A 1119 -13.56 33.65 5.94
CA TRP A 1119 -12.46 33.23 6.80
C TRP A 1119 -11.45 34.35 7.10
N HIS A 1120 -10.90 34.96 6.05
CA HIS A 1120 -9.86 35.99 6.15
C HIS A 1120 -9.79 36.83 4.86
N SER A 1121 -10.52 37.93 4.84
CA SER A 1121 -10.52 38.89 3.73
C SER A 1121 -10.84 40.29 4.26
N PRO A 1122 -10.66 41.37 3.47
CA PRO A 1122 -11.12 42.69 3.88
C PRO A 1122 -12.63 42.75 4.21
N THR A 1123 -13.44 41.87 3.61
CA THR A 1123 -14.90 41.76 3.80
C THR A 1123 -15.31 40.59 4.70
N SER A 1124 -14.38 39.96 5.41
CA SER A 1124 -14.71 38.89 6.37
C SER A 1124 -15.31 39.45 7.66
N PRO A 1125 -16.23 38.72 8.31
CA PRO A 1125 -16.76 39.08 9.62
C PRO A 1125 -15.65 39.35 10.62
N ARG A 1126 -15.73 40.48 11.30
CA ARG A 1126 -14.79 40.90 12.35
C ARG A 1126 -15.51 41.13 13.68
N LEU A 1127 -14.89 40.66 14.75
CA LEU A 1127 -15.36 40.88 16.12
C LEU A 1127 -14.22 41.41 16.99
N GLY A 1128 -14.51 42.43 17.81
CA GLY A 1128 -13.64 42.94 18.87
C GLY A 1128 -14.28 42.65 20.24
N ASN A 1129 -13.52 42.63 21.34
CA ASN A 1129 -13.99 42.28 22.71
C ASN A 1129 -15.09 43.22 23.27
N GLN A 1130 -16.27 43.25 22.65
CA GLN A 1130 -17.45 43.92 23.18
C GLN A 1130 -18.40 42.87 23.75
N VAL A 1131 -18.40 42.74 25.08
CA VAL A 1131 -19.63 42.43 25.81
C VAL A 1131 -19.66 43.28 27.08
N ARG A 1132 -20.35 44.42 27.04
CA ARG A 1132 -20.97 44.97 28.26
C ARG A 1132 -22.36 44.36 28.36
N PHE A 1133 -22.55 43.45 29.29
CA PHE A 1133 -23.88 43.17 29.85
C PHE A 1133 -24.22 44.36 30.73
N GLU A 1134 -24.96 45.34 30.21
CA GLU A 1134 -25.86 46.17 31.01
C GLU A 1134 -26.83 46.90 30.09
N SER A 1135 -28.12 46.67 30.35
CA SER A 1135 -29.29 47.25 29.70
C SER A 1135 -29.21 48.77 29.57
N LEU A 1136 -29.41 49.34 28.38
CA LEU A 1136 -29.84 50.74 28.24
C LEU A 1136 -30.59 51.01 26.93
N ASN A 1137 -31.74 51.66 27.10
CA ASN A 1137 -32.72 52.05 26.08
C ASN A 1137 -32.13 52.99 25.02
N CYS A 1138 -32.56 52.80 23.77
CA CYS A 1138 -32.35 53.71 22.66
C CYS A 1138 -33.13 55.02 22.88
N THR A 1139 -32.44 56.12 23.20
CA THR A 1139 -32.80 57.46 22.74
C THR A 1139 -31.60 58.42 22.82
N SER A 1140 -31.35 59.11 21.70
CA SER A 1140 -30.59 60.35 21.52
C SER A 1140 -29.03 60.34 21.52
N SER A 1141 -28.53 60.92 20.41
CA SER A 1141 -27.30 61.70 20.20
C SER A 1141 -25.94 61.22 20.73
N LEU A 1142 -24.98 61.13 19.80
CA LEU A 1142 -23.53 61.08 20.02
C LEU A 1142 -23.07 61.99 21.18
N PRO A 1143 -22.17 61.48 22.04
CA PRO A 1143 -21.00 62.28 22.37
C PRO A 1143 -19.67 61.52 22.28
N SER A 1144 -18.66 62.33 22.09
CA SER A 1144 -17.22 62.08 22.01
C SER A 1144 -16.60 61.32 23.19
N SER A 1145 -15.57 60.53 22.84
CA SER A 1145 -14.41 60.10 23.65
C SER A 1145 -14.67 59.58 25.07
N SER A 1146 -14.47 58.27 25.27
CA SER A 1146 -13.87 57.77 26.51
C SER A 1146 -13.11 56.45 26.27
N THR A 1147 -11.97 56.37 26.94
CA THR A 1147 -10.83 55.48 26.73
C THR A 1147 -11.09 54.06 27.25
N LEU A 1148 -10.59 53.06 26.51
CA LEU A 1148 -10.58 51.63 26.85
C LEU A 1148 -9.55 51.28 27.91
N TRP A 1149 -9.89 50.36 28.82
CA TRP A 1149 -8.93 49.55 29.57
C TRP A 1149 -9.24 48.07 29.34
N THR A 1150 -8.28 47.36 28.75
CA THR A 1150 -8.12 45.91 28.87
C THR A 1150 -7.33 45.62 30.14
N ASP A 1151 -7.52 44.46 30.77
CA ASP A 1151 -6.70 44.03 31.94
C ASP A 1151 -5.18 43.91 31.62
N ASP A 1152 -4.77 44.13 30.36
CA ASP A 1152 -3.38 44.18 29.90
C ASP A 1152 -2.96 45.51 29.21
N GLY A 1153 -3.85 46.50 29.11
CA GLY A 1153 -3.54 47.81 28.50
C GLY A 1153 -3.37 47.83 26.98
N SER A 1154 -3.77 46.78 26.24
CA SER A 1154 -3.79 46.77 24.77
C SER A 1154 -5.12 47.27 24.16
N ILE A 1155 -5.04 47.94 23.00
CA ILE A 1155 -6.18 48.44 22.19
C ILE A 1155 -7.01 47.24 21.66
N PRO A 1156 -8.35 47.28 21.64
CA PRO A 1156 -9.17 46.21 21.08
C PRO A 1156 -8.96 46.13 19.56
N VAL A 1157 -8.26 45.09 19.11
CA VAL A 1157 -8.11 44.79 17.69
C VAL A 1157 -9.28 43.91 17.26
N GLU A 1158 -10.08 44.39 16.32
CA GLU A 1158 -11.07 43.60 15.58
C GLU A 1158 -10.38 42.43 14.87
N GLN A 1159 -10.86 41.20 15.07
CA GLN A 1159 -10.24 39.99 14.51
C GLN A 1159 -11.14 39.34 13.47
N THR A 1160 -10.56 38.85 12.37
CA THR A 1160 -11.26 37.92 11.48
C THR A 1160 -11.38 36.53 12.13
N ILE A 1161 -12.20 35.65 11.54
CA ILE A 1161 -12.33 34.25 12.00
C ILE A 1161 -10.95 33.57 12.05
N ALA A 1162 -10.15 33.68 10.99
CA ALA A 1162 -8.82 33.07 10.92
C ALA A 1162 -7.89 33.52 12.05
N GLU A 1163 -7.89 34.82 12.37
CA GLU A 1163 -7.06 35.40 13.43
C GLU A 1163 -7.53 34.93 14.81
N ALA A 1164 -8.84 34.89 15.04
CA ALA A 1164 -9.42 34.41 16.30
C ALA A 1164 -9.13 32.91 16.53
N VAL A 1165 -9.31 32.08 15.49
CA VAL A 1165 -8.99 30.65 15.55
C VAL A 1165 -7.49 30.44 15.75
N GLY A 1166 -6.64 31.18 15.03
CA GLY A 1166 -5.18 31.13 15.18
C GLY A 1166 -4.73 31.49 16.60
N ASP A 1167 -5.22 32.61 17.14
CA ASP A 1167 -4.89 33.06 18.48
C ASP A 1167 -5.31 32.07 19.56
N TRP A 1168 -6.48 31.43 19.40
CA TRP A 1168 -6.94 30.37 20.29
C TRP A 1168 -6.12 29.08 20.12
N TYR A 1169 -5.85 28.67 18.88
CA TYR A 1169 -5.19 27.41 18.60
C TYR A 1169 -3.75 27.43 19.14
N PHE A 1170 -3.00 28.49 18.85
CA PHE A 1170 -1.63 28.65 19.31
C PHE A 1170 -1.51 29.26 20.72
N GLY A 1171 -2.63 29.59 21.37
CA GLY A 1171 -2.64 30.14 22.72
C GLY A 1171 -2.02 31.54 22.81
N ARG A 1172 -2.04 32.31 21.72
CA ARG A 1172 -1.56 33.71 21.69
C ARG A 1172 -2.42 34.62 22.55
N ARG A 1173 -3.71 34.28 22.69
CA ARG A 1173 -4.66 34.94 23.62
C ARG A 1173 -5.24 33.94 24.60
N LYS A 1174 -5.35 34.34 25.88
CA LYS A 1174 -5.86 33.47 26.96
C LYS A 1174 -7.36 33.17 26.83
N VAL A 1175 -8.14 34.08 26.23
CA VAL A 1175 -9.59 33.94 26.04
C VAL A 1175 -9.94 34.48 24.66
N VAL A 1176 -10.53 33.64 23.82
CA VAL A 1176 -11.11 34.02 22.52
C VAL A 1176 -12.56 33.55 22.52
N LYS A 1177 -13.45 34.35 23.12
CA LYS A 1177 -14.88 34.05 23.23
C LYS A 1177 -15.66 35.29 22.84
N GLN A 1178 -16.04 35.35 21.58
CA GLN A 1178 -16.67 36.51 20.95
C GLN A 1178 -18.07 36.13 20.51
N ILE A 1179 -19.05 36.96 20.87
CA ILE A 1179 -20.44 36.86 20.46
C ILE A 1179 -20.86 38.26 20.07
N ASP A 1180 -21.37 38.39 18.85
CA ASP A 1180 -21.74 39.65 18.24
C ASP A 1180 -23.06 40.22 18.82
N CYS A 1181 -23.39 41.45 18.42
CA CYS A 1181 -24.64 42.12 18.76
C CYS A 1181 -25.81 41.65 17.87
N GLU A 1182 -27.05 41.99 18.26
CA GLU A 1182 -28.26 41.63 17.49
C GLU A 1182 -28.24 42.30 16.10
N TYR A 1183 -28.71 41.57 15.08
CA TYR A 1183 -28.76 42.05 13.70
C TYR A 1183 -29.67 43.29 13.53
N PRO A 1184 -29.32 44.24 12.63
CA PRO A 1184 -28.08 44.36 11.87
C PRO A 1184 -27.05 45.20 12.62
N CYS A 1185 -25.95 44.60 13.07
CA CYS A 1185 -24.92 45.38 13.76
C CYS A 1185 -23.50 45.20 13.23
N ASN A 1186 -23.18 44.07 12.59
CA ASN A 1186 -21.86 43.86 12.02
C ASN A 1186 -21.77 44.41 10.59
N PRO A 1187 -21.06 45.55 10.36
CA PRO A 1187 -20.96 46.15 9.02
C PRO A 1187 -20.03 45.36 8.09
N THR A 1188 -19.30 44.36 8.61
CA THR A 1188 -18.33 43.58 7.85
C THR A 1188 -18.90 42.31 7.23
N CYS A 1189 -20.19 42.01 7.44
CA CYS A 1189 -20.84 40.90 6.76
C CYS A 1189 -20.87 41.14 5.23
N SER A 1190 -20.20 40.27 4.47
CA SER A 1190 -20.27 40.31 3.01
C SER A 1190 -21.71 40.11 2.52
N SER A 1191 -22.09 40.80 1.43
CA SER A 1191 -23.34 40.56 0.71
C SER A 1191 -23.26 39.42 -0.30
N GLU A 1192 -22.07 38.84 -0.49
CA GLU A 1192 -21.82 37.69 -1.39
C GLU A 1192 -21.97 36.33 -0.68
N LEU A 1193 -22.10 36.34 0.66
CA LEU A 1193 -22.31 35.19 1.54
C LEU A 1193 -23.78 35.12 1.95
#